data_AF-A0A1G6EWC1-F1
#
_entry.id   AF-A0A1G6EWC1-F1
#
_cell.length_a   1.000
_cell.length_b   1.000
_cell.length_c   1.000
_cell.angle_alpha   90.00
_cell.angle_beta   90.00
_cell.angle_gamma   90.00
#
_symmetry.space_group_name_H-M   'P 1'
#
loop_
_entity.id
_entity.type
_entity.pdbx_description
1 polymer ?
#
loop_
_entity_poly.entity_id
_entity_poly.type
_entity_poly.pdbx_seq_one_letter_code
_entity_poly.pdbx_strand_id
1 'polypeptide(L)'
;MLKKVLTSALVTTLMCAQLLVPSLQAKAATTLYDNKTGNQDGYDYELWKDYGTTSMTLDAGGAFTCQWSNIGNALFRKGRKFDQTKTYQQIGNISFDYGVDYRPNGNSYLCVYGWTLDPLIEYYIVDSWGSWRPPGGSPRGQIQVDGGTYDVYVTNRYNAPSIIGDTNFTQIFSVRTSKKESGTISVTEHFKAWERMGIRLGRLTEAALNIEGYQSSGYANVYKNVMTIGGSSSGNQGGNQGGNQGGNQGSTTVQTGTSMQCEQMTKSGQYTGNINSPFSGVALYANNDSVSFTQNFTSGTHDFTLRGASNNDNMARVDLKIGGEYKGTFYYGGSYPAEYTIENVNHKTGNQKVELVVTADDGNWDAFIDSLKWSGGSGQSATPSTGNQGGNQGGNQSQDGNQSSTPAQGNTSKQCEDMTKSGQYTGSISSPFNGVALYANNDSVSFTQYFAYGTHDFTLRGASNNNNMARVDLKIGGEYKGTFYYGDANTAEYTIKNVNHGTGNQKIELVVTADDGNWDAYLDSLRWGEESGQATGATETPAPAQTGNQTQKDTGKYIALTFDDGPSSTTNGVLDALEKYGAKATFFLIGQNISMDTLSIMQRQVKMGCELASHSYTHQDMSRMSAQDCRNQQEWTASAIKNAVGVDVKFFRAPYLSTSNTMHENINATFIQGSTHNDWENSTSVQQRVNSVLSGARDGQIILLHDFQGNNQTVQALPQIIEGLQKQGYTLVTLSELFQKKGVNPNQRYKIWSNVN
;
A
#
# COMPACT_ATOMS: atom_id res chain seq x y z
N MET A 1 8.36 -50.10 75.70
CA MET A 1 7.85 -49.44 76.92
C MET A 1 8.91 -48.48 77.44
N LEU A 2 8.48 -47.26 77.83
CA LEU A 2 9.17 -46.15 78.54
C LEU A 2 10.25 -45.37 77.75
N LYS A 3 10.05 -44.09 77.35
CA LYS A 3 9.84 -42.80 78.09
C LYS A 3 11.10 -42.37 78.86
N LYS A 4 11.57 -41.12 78.94
CA LYS A 4 11.16 -39.73 78.57
C LYS A 4 12.35 -38.80 78.97
N VAL A 5 12.73 -37.79 78.17
CA VAL A 5 12.57 -36.32 78.39
C VAL A 5 13.41 -35.65 79.51
N LEU A 6 14.15 -34.57 79.18
CA LEU A 6 14.30 -33.25 79.87
C LEU A 6 15.52 -32.51 79.27
N THR A 7 15.36 -31.53 78.36
CA THR A 7 15.14 -30.06 78.50
C THR A 7 16.39 -29.17 78.75
N SER A 8 16.54 -28.20 77.83
CA SER A 8 16.90 -26.79 78.01
C SER A 8 18.37 -26.31 77.91
N ALA A 9 18.68 -25.83 76.70
CA ALA A 9 19.13 -24.47 76.35
C ALA A 9 20.33 -23.82 77.07
N LEU A 10 21.38 -23.56 76.28
CA LEU A 10 22.08 -22.26 76.31
C LEU A 10 22.43 -21.83 74.88
N VAL A 11 22.02 -20.60 74.56
CA VAL A 11 22.26 -19.91 73.30
C VAL A 11 23.70 -19.39 73.28
N THR A 12 24.45 -19.64 72.21
CA THR A 12 25.52 -18.72 71.78
C THR A 12 25.67 -18.80 70.26
N THR A 13 25.37 -17.67 69.63
CA THR A 13 25.42 -17.39 68.20
C THR A 13 26.87 -17.20 67.75
N LEU A 14 27.36 -17.92 66.73
CA LEU A 14 28.26 -17.33 65.72
C LEU A 14 28.35 -18.18 64.44
N MET A 15 27.76 -17.63 63.38
CA MET A 15 28.16 -17.69 61.97
C MET A 15 28.51 -19.05 61.34
N CYS A 16 27.48 -19.74 60.86
CA CYS A 16 27.62 -20.59 59.67
C CYS A 16 27.64 -19.69 58.43
N ALA A 17 28.78 -19.61 57.75
CA ALA A 17 28.83 -19.21 56.35
C ALA A 17 28.14 -20.30 55.52
N GLN A 18 26.83 -20.18 55.35
CA GLN A 18 26.10 -20.95 54.35
C GLN A 18 26.49 -20.37 52.99
N LEU A 19 27.22 -21.16 52.21
CA LEU A 19 27.25 -21.02 50.76
C LEU A 19 25.80 -21.11 50.27
N LEU A 20 25.18 -19.96 50.05
CA LEU A 20 23.98 -19.83 49.26
C LEU A 20 24.37 -20.16 47.83
N VAL A 21 24.34 -21.46 47.50
CA VAL A 21 24.16 -21.86 46.11
C VAL A 21 22.71 -21.50 45.81
N PRO A 22 22.41 -20.52 44.94
CA PRO A 22 21.04 -20.27 44.55
C PRO A 22 20.51 -21.57 43.94
N SER A 23 19.47 -22.14 44.56
CA SER A 23 18.71 -23.19 43.94
C SER A 23 18.14 -22.62 42.65
N LEU A 24 18.74 -22.99 41.51
CA LEU A 24 18.12 -22.83 40.21
C LEU A 24 16.84 -23.66 40.25
N GLN A 25 15.71 -23.02 40.55
CA GLN A 25 14.40 -23.56 40.24
C GLN A 25 14.35 -23.70 38.71
N ALA A 26 14.61 -24.91 38.20
CA ALA A 26 14.26 -25.24 36.84
C ALA A 26 12.74 -25.06 36.72
N LYS A 27 12.29 -23.99 36.07
CA LYS A 27 10.89 -23.86 35.69
C LYS A 27 10.58 -25.04 34.76
N ALA A 28 9.60 -25.86 35.13
CA ALA A 28 9.11 -26.91 34.25
C ALA A 28 8.69 -26.29 32.91
N ALA A 29 9.08 -26.91 31.79
CA ALA A 29 8.72 -26.43 30.47
C ALA A 29 7.19 -26.32 30.35
N THR A 30 6.69 -25.15 29.96
CA THR A 30 5.25 -24.92 29.85
C THR A 30 4.76 -25.53 28.55
N THR A 31 3.86 -26.51 28.62
CA THR A 31 3.23 -27.11 27.44
C THR A 31 1.80 -26.64 27.31
N LEU A 32 1.48 -26.06 26.15
CA LEU A 32 0.16 -25.57 25.76
C LEU A 32 -0.50 -26.62 24.87
N TYR A 33 -1.79 -26.86 25.07
CA TYR A 33 -2.55 -27.78 24.23
C TYR A 33 -3.64 -27.08 23.41
N ASP A 34 -4.06 -25.89 23.81
CA ASP A 34 -5.18 -25.14 23.23
C ASP A 34 -4.80 -23.67 23.00
N ASN A 35 -5.70 -22.93 22.34
CA ASN A 35 -5.48 -21.56 21.90
C ASN A 35 -5.00 -20.69 23.07
N LYS A 36 -3.81 -20.12 22.94
CA LYS A 36 -3.19 -19.32 24.00
C LYS A 36 -2.12 -18.40 23.44
N THR A 37 -2.17 -17.15 23.90
CA THR A 37 -1.14 -16.12 23.68
C THR A 37 -0.45 -15.77 24.98
N GLY A 38 0.78 -15.27 24.90
CA GLY A 38 1.48 -14.69 26.05
C GLY A 38 2.87 -14.21 25.70
N ASN A 39 3.66 -13.89 26.71
CA ASN A 39 5.07 -13.52 26.55
C ASN A 39 5.95 -14.41 27.44
N GLN A 40 7.08 -14.88 26.91
CA GLN A 40 8.11 -15.59 27.67
C GLN A 40 9.49 -15.17 27.18
N ASP A 41 10.39 -14.85 28.11
CA ASP A 41 11.79 -14.50 27.83
C ASP A 41 11.93 -13.36 26.78
N GLY A 42 10.96 -12.45 26.77
CA GLY A 42 10.90 -11.35 25.81
C GLY A 42 10.34 -11.71 24.44
N TYR A 43 9.85 -12.93 24.22
CA TYR A 43 9.18 -13.34 22.99
C TYR A 43 7.68 -13.48 23.21
N ASP A 44 6.89 -12.86 22.34
CA ASP A 44 5.45 -13.07 22.26
C ASP A 44 5.20 -14.41 21.59
N TYR A 45 4.45 -15.29 22.25
CA TYR A 45 4.09 -16.60 21.74
C TYR A 45 2.59 -16.71 21.46
N GLU A 46 2.25 -17.56 20.50
CA GLU A 46 0.86 -17.91 20.20
C GLU A 46 0.77 -19.35 19.70
N LEU A 47 -0.12 -20.12 20.35
CA LEU A 47 -0.73 -21.32 19.81
C LEU A 47 -2.15 -20.96 19.39
N TRP A 48 -2.50 -21.19 18.13
CA TRP A 48 -3.87 -21.08 17.63
C TRP A 48 -4.20 -22.32 16.78
N LYS A 49 -5.41 -22.84 16.91
CA LYS A 49 -5.98 -23.90 16.07
C LYS A 49 -7.49 -23.74 15.95
N ASP A 50 -8.06 -24.40 14.94
CA ASP A 50 -9.51 -24.63 14.83
C ASP A 50 -9.94 -25.92 15.55
N TYR A 51 -9.55 -27.09 15.05
CA TYR A 51 -9.83 -28.41 15.59
C TYR A 51 -8.59 -29.32 15.51
N GLY A 52 -8.69 -30.51 16.12
CA GLY A 52 -7.60 -31.49 16.18
C GLY A 52 -6.74 -31.35 17.44
N THR A 53 -5.67 -32.15 17.51
CA THR A 53 -4.80 -32.20 18.70
C THR A 53 -3.50 -31.47 18.43
N THR A 54 -3.09 -30.61 19.36
CA THR A 54 -1.85 -29.84 19.29
C THR A 54 -1.13 -29.88 20.63
N SER A 55 0.19 -29.79 20.61
CA SER A 55 1.00 -29.41 21.76
C SER A 55 2.07 -28.41 21.36
N MET A 56 2.33 -27.43 22.22
CA MET A 56 3.41 -26.46 22.08
C MET A 56 4.15 -26.35 23.41
N THR A 57 5.37 -26.88 23.48
CA THR A 57 6.25 -26.73 24.63
C THR A 57 7.10 -25.49 24.42
N LEU A 58 6.99 -24.52 25.32
CA LEU A 58 7.75 -23.28 25.27
C LEU A 58 9.13 -23.50 25.90
N ASP A 59 10.16 -23.45 25.07
CA ASP A 59 11.56 -23.54 25.48
C ASP A 59 12.16 -22.14 25.74
N ALA A 60 13.43 -22.07 26.14
CA ALA A 60 14.08 -20.80 26.49
C ALA A 60 14.18 -19.83 25.30
N GLY A 61 13.96 -18.54 25.55
CA GLY A 61 14.00 -17.50 24.51
C GLY A 61 12.95 -17.73 23.43
N GLY A 62 13.34 -17.58 22.16
CA GLY A 62 12.46 -17.79 21.01
C GLY A 62 12.17 -19.25 20.67
N ALA A 63 12.85 -20.21 21.28
CA ALA A 63 12.73 -21.64 20.97
C ALA A 63 11.39 -22.23 21.44
N PHE A 64 10.91 -23.25 20.72
CA PHE A 64 9.74 -24.04 21.09
C PHE A 64 9.70 -25.36 20.32
N THR A 65 9.04 -26.35 20.91
CA THR A 65 8.71 -27.62 20.25
C THR A 65 7.20 -27.72 20.05
N CYS A 66 6.75 -28.17 18.87
CA CYS A 66 5.34 -28.40 18.62
C CYS A 66 5.05 -29.76 17.97
N GLN A 67 3.85 -30.26 18.26
CA GLN A 67 3.26 -31.43 17.63
C GLN A 67 1.82 -31.12 17.25
N TRP A 68 1.38 -31.65 16.12
CA TRP A 68 0.00 -31.55 15.69
C TRP A 68 -0.46 -32.86 15.07
N SER A 69 -1.75 -33.17 15.22
CA SER A 69 -2.36 -34.35 14.64
C SER A 69 -3.79 -34.09 14.22
N ASN A 70 -4.11 -34.41 12.97
CA ASN A 70 -5.45 -34.33 12.38
C ASN A 70 -6.12 -32.96 12.61
N ILE A 71 -5.36 -31.88 12.41
CA ILE A 71 -5.85 -30.50 12.56
C ILE A 71 -6.52 -30.02 11.27
N GLY A 72 -7.37 -28.99 11.36
CA GLY A 72 -7.83 -28.23 10.20
C GLY A 72 -6.81 -27.17 9.80
N ASN A 73 -6.53 -26.24 10.72
CA ASN A 73 -5.43 -25.30 10.68
C ASN A 73 -4.85 -25.12 12.10
N ALA A 74 -3.52 -25.05 12.23
CA ALA A 74 -2.84 -24.78 13.48
C ALA A 74 -1.57 -23.97 13.25
N LEU A 75 -1.38 -22.91 14.04
CA LEU A 75 -0.22 -22.02 14.03
C LEU A 75 0.48 -22.05 15.38
N PHE A 76 1.80 -22.25 15.34
CA PHE A 76 2.71 -22.28 16.49
C PHE A 76 3.81 -21.26 16.26
N ARG A 77 3.88 -20.19 17.06
CA ARG A 77 4.85 -19.12 16.80
C ARG A 77 5.40 -18.42 18.03
N LYS A 78 6.62 -17.92 17.88
CA LYS A 78 7.31 -17.04 18.84
C LYS A 78 8.05 -15.92 18.09
N GLY A 79 7.83 -14.68 18.53
CA GLY A 79 8.39 -13.48 17.91
C GLY A 79 8.16 -12.22 18.73
N ARG A 80 7.83 -11.12 18.04
CA ARG A 80 7.44 -9.85 18.66
C ARG A 80 6.13 -9.35 18.08
N LYS A 81 5.23 -8.93 18.97
CA LYS A 81 4.11 -8.04 18.66
C LYS A 81 4.57 -6.59 18.86
N PHE A 82 4.11 -5.71 18.00
CA PHE A 82 4.41 -4.29 17.99
C PHE A 82 3.16 -3.48 18.35
N ASP A 83 3.36 -2.24 18.79
CA ASP A 83 2.27 -1.34 19.19
C ASP A 83 1.45 -0.79 18.02
N GLN A 84 1.75 -1.22 16.79
CA GLN A 84 1.05 -0.85 15.56
C GLN A 84 1.19 0.64 15.21
N THR A 85 2.13 1.36 15.82
CA THR A 85 2.34 2.79 15.56
C THR A 85 3.41 3.06 14.52
N LYS A 86 4.33 2.11 14.31
CA LYS A 86 5.54 2.29 13.50
C LYS A 86 5.56 1.38 12.28
N THR A 87 6.09 1.89 11.16
CA THR A 87 6.47 1.07 10.00
C THR A 87 7.75 0.28 10.30
N TYR A 88 8.08 -0.72 9.46
CA TYR A 88 9.32 -1.47 9.65
C TYR A 88 10.57 -0.58 9.52
N GLN A 89 10.53 0.47 8.70
CA GLN A 89 11.63 1.43 8.57
C GLN A 89 11.87 2.18 9.88
N GLN A 90 10.80 2.53 10.61
CA GLN A 90 10.87 3.21 11.91
C GLN A 90 11.24 2.25 13.06
N ILE A 91 10.92 0.96 12.92
CA ILE A 91 11.33 -0.09 13.86
C ILE A 91 12.81 -0.44 13.70
N GLY A 92 13.36 -0.31 12.50
CA GLY A 92 14.73 -0.68 12.16
C GLY A 92 14.82 -2.09 11.58
N ASN A 93 16.04 -2.52 11.23
CA ASN A 93 16.27 -3.79 10.57
C ASN A 93 15.80 -4.98 11.41
N ILE A 94 15.03 -5.89 10.83
CA ILE A 94 14.49 -7.09 11.45
C ILE A 94 15.10 -8.32 10.78
N SER A 95 15.63 -9.23 11.58
CA SER A 95 16.12 -10.53 11.12
C SER A 95 15.88 -11.63 12.13
N PHE A 96 15.83 -12.87 11.63
CA PHE A 96 15.75 -14.08 12.44
C PHE A 96 16.94 -14.99 12.11
N ASP A 97 17.71 -15.39 13.13
CA ASP A 97 18.67 -16.49 13.04
C ASP A 97 18.06 -17.73 13.71
N TYR A 98 17.80 -18.76 12.92
CA TYR A 98 16.91 -19.83 13.28
C TYR A 98 17.44 -21.22 12.89
N GLY A 99 16.86 -22.25 13.50
CA GLY A 99 17.12 -23.65 13.20
C GLY A 99 16.00 -24.54 13.71
N VAL A 100 15.54 -25.44 12.84
CA VAL A 100 14.36 -26.28 13.10
C VAL A 100 14.64 -27.71 12.66
N ASP A 101 14.30 -28.68 13.52
CA ASP A 101 14.09 -30.06 13.12
C ASP A 101 12.63 -30.20 12.69
N TYR A 102 12.38 -30.17 11.37
CA TYR A 102 11.07 -29.97 10.78
C TYR A 102 10.56 -31.25 10.11
N ARG A 103 9.52 -31.87 10.67
CA ARG A 103 9.00 -33.19 10.26
C ARG A 103 7.48 -33.15 10.01
N PRO A 104 7.02 -32.41 9.00
CA PRO A 104 5.60 -32.38 8.65
C PRO A 104 5.15 -33.70 8.00
N ASN A 105 3.92 -34.11 8.27
CA ASN A 105 3.21 -35.19 7.57
C ASN A 105 1.93 -34.63 6.95
N GLY A 106 2.05 -34.08 5.74
CA GLY A 106 1.00 -33.37 5.03
C GLY A 106 1.38 -31.91 4.75
N ASN A 107 0.37 -31.04 4.54
CA ASN A 107 0.62 -29.64 4.24
C ASN A 107 1.01 -28.86 5.50
N SER A 108 2.09 -28.09 5.41
CA SER A 108 2.64 -27.33 6.53
C SER A 108 3.68 -26.32 6.01
N TYR A 109 3.90 -25.22 6.73
CA TYR A 109 4.91 -24.20 6.40
C TYR A 109 5.86 -23.94 7.58
N LEU A 110 7.12 -23.69 7.26
CA LEU A 110 8.12 -23.09 8.15
C LEU A 110 8.45 -21.71 7.60
N CYS A 111 8.07 -20.66 8.33
CA CYS A 111 8.13 -19.29 7.84
C CYS A 111 8.35 -18.25 8.94
N VAL A 112 8.78 -17.05 8.55
CA VAL A 112 8.44 -15.85 9.33
C VAL A 112 7.06 -15.38 8.89
N TYR A 113 6.20 -15.09 9.85
CA TYR A 113 4.81 -14.69 9.68
C TYR A 113 4.53 -13.39 10.44
N GLY A 114 3.60 -12.58 9.93
CA GLY A 114 3.09 -11.45 10.68
C GLY A 114 2.07 -10.64 9.90
N TRP A 115 1.74 -9.46 10.46
CA TRP A 115 0.75 -8.57 9.89
C TRP A 115 1.22 -7.12 9.87
N THR A 116 0.76 -6.34 8.89
CA THR A 116 0.76 -4.88 8.92
C THR A 116 -0.66 -4.33 9.00
N LEU A 117 -0.80 -3.10 9.48
CA LEU A 117 -2.04 -2.32 9.44
C LEU A 117 -1.85 -1.04 8.62
N ASP A 118 -2.90 -0.65 7.89
CA ASP A 118 -2.93 0.51 7.00
C ASP A 118 -1.79 0.55 5.96
N PRO A 119 -1.76 -0.40 5.01
CA PRO A 119 -2.81 -1.40 4.74
C PRO A 119 -2.76 -2.65 5.63
N LEU A 120 -3.93 -3.28 5.83
CA LEU A 120 -4.04 -4.60 6.46
C LEU A 120 -3.46 -5.67 5.53
N ILE A 121 -2.30 -6.20 5.90
CA ILE A 121 -1.58 -7.21 5.12
C ILE A 121 -1.14 -8.33 6.05
N GLU A 122 -1.47 -9.56 5.70
CA GLU A 122 -0.85 -10.75 6.27
C GLU A 122 0.37 -11.12 5.41
N TYR A 123 1.52 -11.41 6.01
CA TYR A 123 2.71 -11.71 5.24
C TYR A 123 3.43 -12.96 5.72
N TYR A 124 4.09 -13.63 4.77
CA TYR A 124 4.83 -14.86 4.96
C TYR A 124 6.19 -14.79 4.25
N ILE A 125 7.25 -15.19 4.93
CA ILE A 125 8.57 -15.46 4.35
C ILE A 125 8.89 -16.93 4.62
N VAL A 126 8.67 -17.78 3.62
CA VAL A 126 8.63 -19.24 3.74
C VAL A 126 9.97 -19.85 3.31
N ASP A 127 10.64 -20.51 4.24
CA ASP A 127 11.94 -21.18 4.01
C ASP A 127 11.77 -22.69 3.75
N SER A 128 10.76 -23.35 4.34
CA SER A 128 10.43 -24.76 4.06
C SER A 128 8.92 -25.01 4.13
N TRP A 129 8.51 -26.18 3.65
CA TRP A 129 7.11 -26.61 3.60
C TRP A 129 6.99 -28.13 3.65
N GLY A 130 5.77 -28.64 3.86
CA GLY A 130 5.44 -30.05 3.85
C GLY A 130 5.23 -30.60 2.43
N SER A 131 4.05 -31.16 2.18
CA SER A 131 3.68 -31.80 0.90
C SER A 131 3.38 -30.83 -0.24
N TRP A 132 3.12 -29.54 0.06
CA TRP A 132 2.75 -28.54 -0.94
C TRP A 132 3.54 -27.24 -0.75
N ARG A 133 4.02 -26.66 -1.85
CA ARG A 133 4.74 -25.38 -1.84
C ARG A 133 3.73 -24.24 -1.99
N PRO A 134 3.60 -23.35 -0.99
CA PRO A 134 2.66 -22.23 -1.07
C PRO A 134 3.11 -21.16 -2.07
N PRO A 135 2.24 -20.19 -2.42
CA PRO A 135 0.80 -20.16 -2.17
C PRO A 135 -0.04 -20.65 -3.37
N GLY A 136 0.59 -21.16 -4.42
CA GLY A 136 -0.05 -21.38 -5.73
C GLY A 136 -0.06 -20.09 -6.58
N GLY A 137 -0.42 -20.22 -7.86
CA GLY A 137 -0.41 -19.08 -8.80
C GLY A 137 0.97 -18.74 -9.37
N SER A 138 1.06 -17.60 -10.06
CA SER A 138 2.30 -17.12 -10.70
C SER A 138 2.99 -16.06 -9.84
N PRO A 139 4.33 -16.10 -9.70
CA PRO A 139 5.05 -15.11 -8.92
C PRO A 139 5.06 -13.74 -9.62
N ARG A 140 4.97 -12.67 -8.83
CA ARG A 140 5.09 -11.28 -9.25
C ARG A 140 6.54 -10.88 -9.56
N GLY A 141 7.50 -11.58 -8.95
CA GLY A 141 8.93 -11.36 -9.13
C GLY A 141 9.74 -12.30 -8.25
N GLN A 142 11.06 -12.10 -8.27
CA GLN A 142 12.00 -12.87 -7.45
C GLN A 142 12.93 -11.94 -6.69
N ILE A 143 13.45 -12.43 -5.57
CA ILE A 143 14.47 -11.76 -4.76
C ILE A 143 15.58 -12.75 -4.43
N GLN A 144 16.83 -12.28 -4.40
CA GLN A 144 17.97 -13.05 -3.90
C GLN A 144 18.44 -12.45 -2.58
N VAL A 145 18.36 -13.25 -1.52
CA VAL A 145 18.71 -12.84 -0.16
C VAL A 145 19.03 -14.08 0.67
N ASP A 146 19.89 -13.94 1.69
CA ASP A 146 20.26 -15.03 2.61
C ASP A 146 20.75 -16.32 1.91
N GLY A 147 21.44 -16.18 0.77
CA GLY A 147 21.96 -17.29 -0.03
C GLY A 147 20.89 -18.13 -0.72
N GLY A 148 19.67 -17.61 -0.89
CA GLY A 148 18.57 -18.28 -1.60
C GLY A 148 17.85 -17.35 -2.57
N THR A 149 17.07 -17.97 -3.46
CA THR A 149 16.11 -17.27 -4.32
C THR A 149 14.70 -17.50 -3.77
N TYR A 150 13.93 -16.43 -3.62
CA TYR A 150 12.53 -16.47 -3.22
C TYR A 150 11.66 -15.94 -4.35
N ASP A 151 10.59 -16.67 -4.63
CA ASP A 151 9.49 -16.20 -5.48
C ASP A 151 8.55 -15.34 -4.63
N VAL A 152 8.20 -14.15 -5.13
CA VAL A 152 7.29 -13.23 -4.44
C VAL A 152 5.89 -13.33 -5.03
N TYR A 153 4.90 -13.59 -4.19
CA TYR A 153 3.48 -13.68 -4.55
C TYR A 153 2.68 -12.66 -3.77
N VAL A 154 1.61 -12.16 -4.39
CA VAL A 154 0.61 -11.30 -3.75
C VAL A 154 -0.76 -11.93 -4.02
N THR A 155 -1.46 -12.30 -2.97
CA THR A 155 -2.81 -12.87 -3.02
C THR A 155 -3.75 -12.00 -2.18
N ASN A 156 -5.06 -12.17 -2.33
CA ASN A 156 -6.05 -11.49 -1.48
C ASN A 156 -6.90 -12.54 -0.77
N ARG A 157 -7.23 -12.25 0.49
CA ARG A 157 -8.17 -13.01 1.30
C ARG A 157 -9.44 -12.19 1.42
N TYR A 158 -10.58 -12.84 1.22
CA TYR A 158 -11.89 -12.20 1.23
C TYR A 158 -12.74 -12.78 2.35
N ASN A 159 -13.29 -11.91 3.20
CA ASN A 159 -14.07 -12.28 4.39
C ASN A 159 -13.43 -13.42 5.19
N ALA A 160 -12.11 -13.33 5.40
CA ALA A 160 -11.34 -14.32 6.13
C ALA A 160 -10.99 -13.79 7.52
N PRO A 161 -10.75 -14.68 8.50
CA PRO A 161 -10.28 -14.26 9.81
C PRO A 161 -8.98 -13.45 9.72
N SER A 162 -8.92 -12.32 10.43
CA SER A 162 -7.76 -11.45 10.52
C SER A 162 -7.57 -10.91 11.94
N ILE A 163 -6.48 -10.19 12.18
CA ILE A 163 -6.20 -9.51 13.46
C ILE A 163 -7.22 -8.41 13.83
N ILE A 164 -8.09 -8.00 12.91
CA ILE A 164 -9.19 -7.04 13.15
C ILE A 164 -10.58 -7.64 12.91
N GLY A 165 -10.69 -8.97 12.97
CA GLY A 165 -11.92 -9.70 12.67
C GLY A 165 -12.04 -10.12 11.21
N ASP A 166 -13.16 -10.70 10.84
CA ASP A 166 -13.39 -11.21 9.48
C ASP A 166 -13.49 -10.03 8.50
N THR A 167 -12.54 -9.96 7.56
CA THR A 167 -12.46 -8.85 6.59
C THR A 167 -11.67 -9.25 5.35
N ASN A 168 -11.52 -8.31 4.42
CA ASN A 168 -10.68 -8.44 3.25
C ASN A 168 -9.28 -7.91 3.54
N PHE A 169 -8.25 -8.65 3.16
CA PHE A 169 -6.87 -8.23 3.33
C PHE A 169 -5.97 -8.86 2.28
N THR A 170 -4.84 -8.22 2.02
CA THR A 170 -3.82 -8.75 1.13
C THR A 170 -2.92 -9.72 1.88
N GLN A 171 -2.51 -10.77 1.19
CA GLN A 171 -1.46 -11.67 1.61
C GLN A 171 -0.22 -11.47 0.74
N ILE A 172 0.96 -11.40 1.35
CA ILE A 172 2.24 -11.40 0.61
C ILE A 172 3.05 -12.62 1.02
N PHE A 173 3.62 -13.31 0.03
CA PHE A 173 4.53 -14.42 0.28
C PHE A 173 5.88 -14.14 -0.39
N SER A 174 6.98 -14.32 0.33
CA SER A 174 8.27 -14.71 -0.26
C SER A 174 8.48 -16.19 -0.01
N VAL A 175 8.52 -17.02 -1.04
CA VAL A 175 8.66 -18.47 -0.90
C VAL A 175 9.97 -18.93 -1.50
N ARG A 176 10.83 -19.55 -0.70
CA ARG A 176 12.12 -20.05 -1.18
C ARG A 176 11.89 -21.06 -2.32
N THR A 177 12.76 -21.04 -3.31
CA THR A 177 12.70 -21.98 -4.46
C THR A 177 13.13 -23.40 -4.09
N SER A 178 13.90 -23.55 -3.00
CA SER A 178 14.27 -24.83 -2.40
C SER A 178 14.17 -24.76 -0.88
N LYS A 179 13.80 -25.88 -0.24
CA LYS A 179 13.59 -25.97 1.21
C LYS A 179 14.88 -25.67 2.00
N LYS A 180 14.75 -24.98 3.13
CA LYS A 180 15.82 -24.63 4.09
C LYS A 180 15.24 -24.63 5.51
N GLU A 181 15.93 -25.26 6.45
CA GLU A 181 15.42 -25.47 7.82
C GLU A 181 16.29 -24.82 8.90
N SER A 182 17.36 -24.12 8.51
CA SER A 182 18.17 -23.29 9.40
C SER A 182 18.93 -22.18 8.65
N GLY A 183 19.30 -21.11 9.34
CA GLY A 183 20.09 -20.00 8.84
C GLY A 183 19.50 -18.65 9.23
N THR A 184 19.78 -17.61 8.44
CA THR A 184 19.20 -16.27 8.63
C THR A 184 18.03 -16.04 7.67
N ILE A 185 17.00 -15.33 8.14
CA ILE A 185 15.95 -14.68 7.34
C ILE A 185 16.03 -13.18 7.60
N SER A 186 16.45 -12.42 6.58
CA SER A 186 16.59 -10.97 6.61
C SER A 186 15.24 -10.29 6.30
N VAL A 187 14.29 -10.33 7.23
CA VAL A 187 12.89 -9.85 7.06
C VAL A 187 12.80 -8.46 6.42
N THR A 188 13.62 -7.51 6.87
CA THR A 188 13.64 -6.16 6.30
C THR A 188 14.07 -6.10 4.83
N GLU A 189 14.94 -7.01 4.36
CA GLU A 189 15.30 -7.06 2.93
C GLU A 189 14.16 -7.60 2.07
N HIS A 190 13.35 -8.54 2.59
CA HIS A 190 12.11 -8.95 1.95
C HIS A 190 11.12 -7.78 1.85
N PHE A 191 10.93 -7.04 2.95
CA PHE A 191 10.04 -5.87 2.98
C PHE A 191 10.46 -4.78 1.99
N LYS A 192 11.75 -4.42 1.97
CA LYS A 192 12.31 -3.49 0.97
C LYS A 192 12.07 -3.97 -0.45
N ALA A 193 12.25 -5.26 -0.71
CA ALA A 193 12.05 -5.81 -2.04
C ALA A 193 10.58 -5.80 -2.46
N TRP A 194 9.65 -6.05 -1.54
CA TRP A 194 8.20 -5.93 -1.80
C TRP A 194 7.81 -4.49 -2.12
N GLU A 195 8.33 -3.51 -1.37
CA GLU A 195 8.12 -2.09 -1.67
C GLU A 195 8.68 -1.68 -3.04
N ARG A 196 9.86 -2.19 -3.43
CA ARG A 196 10.41 -2.01 -4.79
C ARG A 196 9.52 -2.63 -5.88
N MET A 197 8.73 -3.66 -5.55
CA MET A 197 7.74 -4.28 -6.43
C MET A 197 6.37 -3.55 -6.41
N GLY A 198 6.32 -2.37 -5.78
CA GLY A 198 5.15 -1.51 -5.69
C GLY A 198 4.14 -1.93 -4.62
N ILE A 199 4.56 -2.72 -3.63
CA ILE A 199 3.68 -3.19 -2.55
C ILE A 199 3.91 -2.32 -1.31
N ARG A 200 2.95 -1.45 -0.96
CA ARG A 200 3.05 -0.59 0.23
C ARG A 200 2.80 -1.40 1.49
N LEU A 201 3.80 -1.47 2.38
CA LEU A 201 3.64 -2.07 3.70
C LEU A 201 3.10 -1.06 4.71
N GLY A 202 2.27 -1.54 5.63
CA GLY A 202 1.69 -0.74 6.69
C GLY A 202 2.57 -0.66 7.95
N ARG A 203 1.96 -0.19 9.03
CA ARG A 203 2.55 -0.23 10.38
C ARG A 203 2.64 -1.68 10.83
N LEU A 204 3.80 -2.10 11.32
CA LEU A 204 4.03 -3.50 11.66
C LEU A 204 3.28 -3.83 12.96
N THR A 205 2.62 -4.98 12.99
CA THR A 205 1.87 -5.45 14.17
C THR A 205 2.50 -6.69 14.80
N GLU A 206 3.11 -7.54 13.98
CA GLU A 206 3.73 -8.80 14.42
C GLU A 206 4.83 -9.18 13.44
N ALA A 207 5.90 -9.78 13.96
CA ALA A 207 6.86 -10.59 13.21
C ALA A 207 7.30 -11.78 14.08
N ALA A 208 7.02 -13.01 13.64
CA ALA A 208 7.30 -14.21 14.41
C ALA A 208 7.74 -15.38 13.53
N LEU A 209 8.68 -16.18 14.03
CA LEU A 209 8.98 -17.47 13.42
C LEU A 209 7.82 -18.42 13.74
N ASN A 210 7.28 -19.05 12.70
CA ASN A 210 6.00 -19.75 12.71
C ASN A 210 6.11 -21.13 12.05
N ILE A 211 5.50 -22.11 12.70
CA ILE A 211 5.15 -23.41 12.14
C ILE A 211 3.65 -23.42 11.93
N GLU A 212 3.20 -23.59 10.69
CA GLU A 212 1.78 -23.73 10.36
C GLU A 212 1.51 -25.13 9.84
N GLY A 213 0.45 -25.79 10.31
CA GLY A 213 -0.08 -27.02 9.74
C GLY A 213 -1.44 -26.76 9.14
N TYR A 214 -1.72 -27.33 7.97
CA TYR A 214 -3.04 -27.28 7.34
C TYR A 214 -3.49 -28.68 6.92
N GLN A 215 -4.63 -29.14 7.42
CA GLN A 215 -5.21 -30.46 7.15
C GLN A 215 -4.17 -31.59 7.27
N SER A 216 -3.36 -31.56 8.33
CA SER A 216 -2.16 -32.39 8.44
C SER A 216 -1.85 -32.83 9.88
N SER A 217 -0.74 -33.56 10.00
CA SER A 217 -0.11 -33.94 11.25
C SER A 217 1.39 -33.63 11.15
N GLY A 218 2.11 -33.59 12.26
CA GLY A 218 3.56 -33.38 12.21
C GLY A 218 4.20 -33.01 13.55
N TYR A 219 5.50 -32.80 13.45
CA TYR A 219 6.38 -32.41 14.54
C TYR A 219 7.34 -31.33 14.06
N ALA A 220 7.63 -30.35 14.91
CA ALA A 220 8.75 -29.44 14.71
C ALA A 220 9.43 -29.10 16.04
N ASN A 221 10.75 -29.11 16.06
CA ASN A 221 11.54 -28.56 17.17
C ASN A 221 12.32 -27.35 16.67
N VAL A 222 11.84 -26.16 17.00
CA VAL A 222 12.53 -24.89 16.77
C VAL A 222 13.57 -24.73 17.87
N TYR A 223 14.72 -25.38 17.68
CA TYR A 223 15.81 -25.37 18.66
C TYR A 223 16.61 -24.06 18.67
N LYS A 224 16.46 -23.22 17.63
CA LYS A 224 17.04 -21.88 17.57
C LYS A 224 16.05 -20.91 16.92
N ASN A 225 15.83 -19.78 17.57
CA ASN A 225 15.02 -18.67 17.07
C ASN A 225 15.48 -17.38 17.79
N VAL A 226 16.36 -16.63 17.14
CA VAL A 226 16.91 -15.38 17.65
C VAL A 226 16.45 -14.24 16.74
N MET A 227 15.51 -13.44 17.23
CA MET A 227 15.07 -12.22 16.56
C MET A 227 15.99 -11.05 16.92
N THR A 228 16.47 -10.32 15.91
CA THR A 228 17.26 -9.09 16.10
C THR A 228 16.55 -7.92 15.44
N ILE A 229 16.42 -6.81 16.19
CA ILE A 229 15.86 -5.53 15.73
C ILE A 229 16.95 -4.47 15.85
N GLY A 230 17.21 -3.70 14.77
CA GLY A 230 18.17 -2.59 14.75
C GLY A 230 19.62 -2.93 14.37
N GLY A 231 19.93 -4.16 13.93
CA GLY A 231 21.28 -4.56 13.46
C GLY A 231 21.54 -4.28 11.96
N SER A 232 22.79 -4.26 11.47
CA SER A 232 23.07 -4.09 10.03
C SER A 232 22.66 -5.33 9.20
N SER A 233 22.19 -5.14 7.95
CA SER A 233 21.92 -6.25 7.02
C SER A 233 23.21 -6.87 6.49
N SER A 234 23.42 -8.17 6.72
CA SER A 234 24.55 -8.92 6.17
C SER A 234 24.30 -9.27 4.70
N GLY A 235 24.47 -8.30 3.80
CA GLY A 235 24.42 -8.52 2.36
C GLY A 235 25.76 -9.04 1.83
N ASN A 236 25.96 -10.35 1.84
CA ASN A 236 27.05 -11.00 1.10
C ASN A 236 26.69 -11.01 -0.39
N GLN A 237 27.13 -10.02 -1.17
CA GLN A 237 27.01 -10.05 -2.64
C GLN A 237 28.06 -11.01 -3.20
N GLY A 238 27.57 -12.14 -3.72
CA GLY A 238 28.36 -13.13 -4.44
C GLY A 238 29.06 -12.51 -5.66
N GLY A 239 30.39 -12.66 -5.70
CA GLY A 239 31.21 -12.25 -6.82
C GLY A 239 30.90 -13.09 -8.06
N ASN A 240 30.69 -12.40 -9.18
CA ASN A 240 30.80 -13.01 -10.50
C ASN A 240 32.21 -12.71 -11.03
N GLN A 241 33.10 -13.71 -11.01
CA GLN A 241 34.39 -13.64 -11.67
C GLN A 241 34.22 -13.96 -13.16
N GLY A 242 34.61 -13.03 -14.02
CA GLY A 242 34.77 -13.28 -15.44
C GLY A 242 35.54 -12.17 -16.16
N GLY A 243 36.79 -12.45 -16.54
CA GLY A 243 37.42 -11.90 -17.74
C GLY A 243 38.20 -10.59 -17.62
N ASN A 244 39.53 -10.71 -17.61
CA ASN A 244 40.51 -9.64 -17.77
C ASN A 244 40.69 -9.26 -19.26
N GLN A 245 40.68 -7.96 -19.62
CA GLN A 245 41.73 -7.25 -20.40
C GLN A 245 41.25 -5.91 -21.00
N GLY A 246 41.87 -4.81 -20.55
CA GLY A 246 42.47 -3.76 -21.39
C GLY A 246 41.60 -2.83 -22.26
N GLY A 247 41.69 -1.51 -21.99
CA GLY A 247 41.69 -0.51 -23.06
C GLY A 247 40.58 0.55 -23.02
N ASN A 248 40.94 1.71 -22.47
CA ASN A 248 40.30 3.04 -22.53
C ASN A 248 39.48 3.36 -23.80
N GLN A 249 38.18 3.66 -23.66
CA GLN A 249 37.52 4.88 -24.18
C GLN A 249 36.03 4.98 -23.80
N GLY A 250 35.70 6.05 -23.07
CA GLY A 250 34.46 6.84 -23.15
C GLY A 250 33.09 6.16 -23.02
N SER A 251 32.50 6.20 -21.82
CA SER A 251 31.04 6.25 -21.69
C SER A 251 30.62 6.84 -20.35
N THR A 252 29.59 7.67 -20.39
CA THR A 252 29.10 8.59 -19.36
C THR A 252 28.65 7.86 -18.09
N THR A 253 29.42 7.97 -17.01
CA THR A 253 29.09 7.41 -15.70
C THR A 253 28.15 8.33 -14.92
N VAL A 254 26.97 7.83 -14.58
CA VAL A 254 26.10 8.39 -13.53
C VAL A 254 26.86 8.31 -12.19
N GLN A 255 27.11 9.45 -11.53
CA GLN A 255 27.95 9.52 -10.34
C GLN A 255 27.31 8.85 -9.11
N THR A 256 28.02 7.87 -8.55
CA THR A 256 27.86 7.34 -7.19
C THR A 256 28.38 8.34 -6.15
N GLY A 257 27.70 8.52 -5.02
CA GLY A 257 28.12 9.42 -3.93
C GLY A 257 29.55 9.16 -3.43
N THR A 258 30.21 10.20 -2.91
CA THR A 258 31.63 10.14 -2.48
C THR A 258 31.73 9.75 -1.00
N SER A 259 32.77 9.01 -0.60
CA SER A 259 32.95 8.53 0.79
C SER A 259 34.39 8.61 1.27
N MET A 260 34.59 8.77 2.58
CA MET A 260 35.90 8.73 3.25
C MET A 260 35.86 7.85 4.50
N GLN A 261 36.82 6.92 4.61
CA GLN A 261 36.99 6.07 5.80
C GLN A 261 37.66 6.87 6.93
N CYS A 262 37.12 6.81 8.15
CA CYS A 262 37.57 7.64 9.27
C CYS A 262 39.00 7.29 9.72
N GLU A 263 39.42 6.03 9.63
CA GLU A 263 40.78 5.61 9.96
C GLU A 263 41.85 6.16 9.01
N GLN A 264 41.45 6.61 7.82
CA GLN A 264 42.32 7.25 6.82
C GLN A 264 42.39 8.78 6.95
N MET A 265 41.57 9.38 7.83
CA MET A 265 41.58 10.83 8.07
C MET A 265 42.74 11.24 9.00
N THR A 266 43.10 12.53 8.96
CA THR A 266 44.09 13.14 9.85
C THR A 266 43.53 13.18 11.27
N LYS A 267 44.21 12.52 12.21
CA LYS A 267 43.82 12.45 13.62
C LYS A 267 44.40 13.62 14.40
N SER A 268 43.63 14.17 15.32
CA SER A 268 44.04 15.23 16.23
C SER A 268 43.34 15.04 17.57
N GLY A 269 43.87 15.63 18.64
CA GLY A 269 43.38 15.41 20.00
C GLY A 269 44.27 14.43 20.77
N GLN A 270 43.99 14.31 22.06
CA GLN A 270 44.88 13.64 23.01
C GLN A 270 44.79 12.12 22.91
N TYR A 271 43.62 11.58 22.56
CA TYR A 271 43.37 10.13 22.63
C TYR A 271 42.83 9.52 21.34
N THR A 272 42.60 10.32 20.29
CA THR A 272 42.14 9.82 18.98
C THR A 272 42.98 8.65 18.46
N GLY A 273 42.36 7.49 18.27
CA GLY A 273 43.06 6.26 17.91
C GLY A 273 42.25 5.32 17.02
N ASN A 274 42.93 4.46 16.26
CA ASN A 274 42.26 3.46 15.44
C ASN A 274 41.64 2.36 16.31
N ILE A 275 40.49 1.84 15.86
CA ILE A 275 39.82 0.66 16.42
C ILE A 275 39.56 -0.35 15.30
N ASN A 276 39.38 -1.62 15.68
CA ASN A 276 39.03 -2.73 14.79
C ASN A 276 37.73 -3.45 15.19
N SER A 277 37.09 -3.01 16.26
CA SER A 277 35.78 -3.48 16.75
C SER A 277 35.04 -2.28 17.36
N PRO A 278 33.74 -2.09 17.10
CA PRO A 278 32.81 -2.96 16.35
C PRO A 278 32.98 -2.89 14.82
N PHE A 279 33.88 -2.06 14.32
CA PHE A 279 34.32 -1.95 12.93
C PHE A 279 35.76 -1.45 12.87
N SER A 280 36.38 -1.52 11.68
CA SER A 280 37.61 -0.75 11.43
C SER A 280 37.25 0.73 11.36
N GLY A 281 37.90 1.57 12.15
CA GLY A 281 37.54 2.98 12.27
C GLY A 281 38.38 3.72 13.30
N VAL A 282 37.83 4.77 13.90
CA VAL A 282 38.51 5.61 14.91
C VAL A 282 37.63 5.76 16.14
N ALA A 283 38.24 5.72 17.32
CA ALA A 283 37.61 6.13 18.56
C ALA A 283 38.03 7.55 18.94
N LEU A 284 37.06 8.34 19.40
CA LEU A 284 37.20 9.68 19.98
C LEU A 284 36.75 9.58 21.44
N TYR A 285 37.70 9.73 22.37
CA TYR A 285 37.48 9.42 23.79
C TYR A 285 37.22 10.66 24.65
N ALA A 286 37.64 11.84 24.19
CA ALA A 286 37.52 13.05 24.98
C ALA A 286 37.19 14.28 24.13
N ASN A 287 36.79 15.35 24.81
CA ASN A 287 36.61 16.64 24.17
C ASN A 287 37.88 17.09 23.42
N ASN A 288 37.68 17.54 22.19
CA ASN A 288 38.69 17.92 21.20
C ASN A 288 39.43 16.75 20.51
N ASP A 289 39.06 15.49 20.77
CA ASP A 289 39.43 14.39 19.89
C ASP A 289 38.67 14.55 18.56
N SER A 290 39.42 14.53 17.45
CA SER A 290 38.87 14.73 16.12
C SER A 290 39.60 13.96 15.02
N VAL A 291 38.86 13.75 13.93
CA VAL A 291 39.43 13.38 12.63
C VAL A 291 39.04 14.39 11.58
N SER A 292 39.93 14.64 10.62
CA SER A 292 39.66 15.61 9.56
C SER A 292 40.35 15.29 8.24
N PHE A 293 39.77 15.81 7.16
CA PHE A 293 40.36 15.79 5.82
C PHE A 293 39.95 17.05 5.05
N THR A 294 40.60 17.32 3.93
CA THR A 294 40.23 18.42 3.04
C THR A 294 39.42 17.88 1.87
N GLN A 295 38.22 18.40 1.69
CA GLN A 295 37.34 18.08 0.57
C GLN A 295 37.17 19.30 -0.33
N ASN A 296 37.37 19.13 -1.64
CA ASN A 296 36.99 20.15 -2.62
C ASN A 296 35.51 20.01 -2.96
N PHE A 297 34.67 20.94 -2.53
CA PHE A 297 33.24 20.92 -2.82
C PHE A 297 32.91 21.77 -4.05
N THR A 298 32.31 21.15 -5.06
CA THR A 298 31.91 21.84 -6.30
C THR A 298 30.55 22.54 -6.19
N SER A 299 29.74 22.19 -5.18
CA SER A 299 28.45 22.80 -4.85
C SER A 299 28.37 23.16 -3.36
N GLY A 300 27.43 24.05 -3.00
CA GLY A 300 27.33 24.62 -1.64
C GLY A 300 26.46 23.84 -0.66
N THR A 301 25.86 22.73 -1.09
CA THR A 301 24.91 21.96 -0.26
C THR A 301 25.08 20.47 -0.51
N HIS A 302 25.24 19.70 0.57
CA HIS A 302 25.34 18.24 0.53
C HIS A 302 24.64 17.62 1.74
N ASP A 303 24.22 16.37 1.59
CA ASP A 303 23.87 15.53 2.73
C ASP A 303 25.13 14.85 3.23
N PHE A 304 25.29 14.72 4.56
CA PHE A 304 26.41 14.03 5.18
C PHE A 304 25.91 12.88 6.04
N THR A 305 26.34 11.66 5.72
CA THR A 305 25.98 10.46 6.47
C THR A 305 27.22 9.89 7.15
N LEU A 306 27.23 9.87 8.49
CA LEU A 306 28.29 9.27 9.29
C LEU A 306 27.85 7.91 9.84
N ARG A 307 28.63 6.87 9.58
CA ARG A 307 28.51 5.57 10.25
C ARG A 307 29.33 5.58 11.53
N GLY A 308 28.70 5.27 12.66
CA GLY A 308 29.35 5.26 13.97
C GLY A 308 28.55 4.53 15.04
N ALA A 309 29.06 4.50 16.25
CA ALA A 309 28.45 3.92 17.45
C ALA A 309 28.93 4.66 18.70
N SER A 310 28.21 4.48 19.80
CA SER A 310 28.79 4.71 21.13
C SER A 310 29.64 3.49 21.52
N ASN A 311 30.48 3.60 22.54
CA ASN A 311 31.12 2.44 23.14
C ASN A 311 30.18 1.65 24.07
N ASN A 312 29.07 2.26 24.49
CA ASN A 312 28.11 1.72 25.45
C ASN A 312 26.68 2.23 25.14
N ASP A 313 25.77 2.12 26.10
CA ASP A 313 24.35 2.51 25.92
C ASP A 313 24.08 4.01 26.15
N ASN A 314 25.09 4.80 26.53
CA ASN A 314 24.99 6.24 26.64
C ASN A 314 25.15 6.89 25.26
N MET A 315 24.48 8.03 25.07
CA MET A 315 24.41 8.71 23.78
C MET A 315 25.71 9.45 23.46
N ALA A 316 26.50 8.89 22.54
CA ALA A 316 27.65 9.54 21.97
C ALA A 316 27.25 10.60 20.93
N ARG A 317 28.05 11.67 20.86
CA ARG A 317 27.79 12.84 20.00
C ARG A 317 29.05 13.22 19.24
N VAL A 318 28.91 13.43 17.94
CA VAL A 318 30.02 13.86 17.08
C VAL A 318 29.57 15.05 16.24
N ASP A 319 30.22 16.19 16.42
CA ASP A 319 29.90 17.40 15.67
C ASP A 319 30.54 17.37 14.28
N LEU A 320 29.76 17.75 13.27
CA LEU A 320 30.25 18.06 11.93
C LEU A 320 30.66 19.52 11.86
N LYS A 321 31.93 19.77 11.50
CA LYS A 321 32.43 21.10 11.12
C LYS A 321 32.91 21.11 9.68
N ILE A 322 32.52 22.14 8.93
CA ILE A 322 32.98 22.36 7.55
C ILE A 322 33.54 23.77 7.46
N GLY A 323 34.81 23.90 7.06
CA GLY A 323 35.50 25.19 7.00
C GLY A 323 35.68 25.86 8.37
N GLY A 324 35.66 25.06 9.45
CA GLY A 324 35.72 25.54 10.84
C GLY A 324 34.37 25.93 11.45
N GLU A 325 33.28 25.93 10.67
CA GLU A 325 31.93 26.24 11.14
C GLU A 325 31.17 24.97 11.53
N TYR A 326 30.45 25.00 12.65
CA TYR A 326 29.54 23.92 13.07
C TYR A 326 28.34 23.80 12.11
N LYS A 327 28.00 22.56 11.74
CA LYS A 327 26.94 22.25 10.76
C LYS A 327 25.87 21.28 11.26
N GLY A 328 26.09 20.65 12.40
CA GLY A 328 25.16 19.71 13.01
C GLY A 328 25.90 18.65 13.82
N THR A 329 25.14 17.82 14.52
CA THR A 329 25.67 16.75 15.38
C THR A 329 25.09 15.42 14.96
N PHE A 330 25.95 14.41 14.84
CA PHE A 330 25.57 13.00 14.71
C PHE A 330 25.36 12.40 16.10
N TYR A 331 24.30 11.59 16.26
CA TYR A 331 23.91 11.01 17.56
C TYR A 331 23.91 9.49 17.50
N TYR A 332 24.60 8.86 18.45
CA TYR A 332 24.69 7.40 18.57
C TYR A 332 24.27 6.97 19.97
N GLY A 333 23.03 6.49 20.10
CA GLY A 333 22.42 6.12 21.38
C GLY A 333 22.80 4.75 21.92
N GLY A 334 23.80 4.07 21.35
CA GLY A 334 24.13 2.71 21.75
C GLY A 334 25.40 2.15 21.10
N SER A 335 25.83 0.99 21.59
CA SER A 335 27.08 0.34 21.19
C SER A 335 27.07 -0.32 19.81
N TYR A 336 25.93 -0.29 19.13
CA TYR A 336 25.75 -0.89 17.81
C TYR A 336 26.00 0.14 16.69
N PRO A 337 26.75 -0.23 15.64
CA PRO A 337 26.98 0.64 14.49
C PRO A 337 25.69 1.06 13.77
N ALA A 338 25.50 2.36 13.59
CA ALA A 338 24.37 2.97 12.88
C ALA A 338 24.86 4.07 11.94
N GLU A 339 24.05 4.42 10.94
CA GLU A 339 24.27 5.58 10.07
C GLU A 339 23.34 6.72 10.49
N TYR A 340 23.88 7.93 10.60
CA TYR A 340 23.10 9.15 10.88
C TYR A 340 23.37 10.15 9.76
N THR A 341 22.30 10.70 9.16
CA THR A 341 22.38 11.68 8.07
C THR A 341 21.98 13.06 8.57
N ILE A 342 22.81 14.05 8.29
CA ILE A 342 22.45 15.46 8.37
C ILE A 342 22.17 15.92 6.93
N GLU A 343 20.92 16.23 6.64
CA GLU A 343 20.46 16.61 5.30
C GLU A 343 20.64 18.12 5.04
N ASN A 344 20.82 18.48 3.77
CA ASN A 344 20.85 19.84 3.27
C ASN A 344 21.89 20.75 3.98
N VAL A 345 23.08 20.23 4.26
CA VAL A 345 24.14 20.98 4.93
C VAL A 345 24.73 22.04 4.00
N ASN A 346 24.50 23.31 4.32
CA ASN A 346 25.02 24.45 3.57
C ASN A 346 26.46 24.81 3.99
N HIS A 347 27.37 24.91 3.03
CA HIS A 347 28.77 25.26 3.20
C HIS A 347 29.34 25.99 1.97
N LYS A 348 30.54 26.55 2.11
CA LYS A 348 31.24 27.20 0.98
C LYS A 348 31.72 26.14 -0.03
N THR A 349 31.79 26.54 -1.31
CA THR A 349 32.46 25.75 -2.35
C THR A 349 33.99 25.86 -2.23
N GLY A 350 34.72 25.03 -2.97
CA GLY A 350 36.18 24.93 -2.94
C GLY A 350 36.71 24.00 -1.84
N ASN A 351 38.02 24.06 -1.59
CA ASN A 351 38.67 23.25 -0.55
C ASN A 351 38.21 23.67 0.85
N GLN A 352 37.45 22.80 1.51
CA GLN A 352 37.01 22.97 2.89
C GLN A 352 37.61 21.86 3.75
N LYS A 353 38.05 22.20 4.97
CA LYS A 353 38.35 21.20 5.98
C LYS A 353 37.02 20.64 6.50
N VAL A 354 36.82 19.33 6.36
CA VAL A 354 35.73 18.58 6.99
C VAL A 354 36.29 17.94 8.25
N GLU A 355 35.64 18.17 9.37
CA GLU A 355 36.10 17.72 10.69
C GLU A 355 34.94 17.10 11.46
N LEU A 356 35.21 15.93 12.06
CA LEU A 356 34.34 15.22 12.98
C LEU A 356 34.98 15.30 14.36
N VAL A 357 34.31 15.93 15.32
CA VAL A 357 34.92 16.26 16.62
C VAL A 357 33.97 16.01 17.78
N VAL A 358 34.49 15.46 18.87
CA VAL A 358 33.77 15.36 20.15
C VAL A 358 33.96 16.65 20.94
N THR A 359 32.85 17.26 21.36
CA THR A 359 32.83 18.57 22.06
C THR A 359 32.04 18.54 23.38
N ALA A 360 31.33 17.45 23.65
CA ALA A 360 30.42 17.31 24.79
C ALA A 360 30.63 16.01 25.59
N ASP A 361 31.78 15.36 25.47
CA ASP A 361 32.15 14.23 26.31
C ASP A 361 32.16 14.64 27.79
N ASP A 362 31.59 13.76 28.62
CA ASP A 362 31.47 13.88 30.06
C ASP A 362 32.09 12.68 30.80
N GLY A 363 32.81 11.82 30.08
CA GLY A 363 33.48 10.62 30.58
C GLY A 363 32.58 9.38 30.66
N ASN A 364 31.31 9.47 30.23
CA ASN A 364 30.37 8.34 30.30
C ASN A 364 30.18 7.63 28.96
N TRP A 365 30.78 8.10 27.86
CA TRP A 365 30.67 7.52 26.53
C TRP A 365 31.90 7.88 25.69
N ASP A 366 32.26 6.99 24.77
CA ASP A 366 33.22 7.28 23.70
C ASP A 366 32.50 7.19 22.35
N ALA A 367 32.93 7.98 21.37
CA ALA A 367 32.39 7.90 20.02
C ALA A 367 33.28 7.03 19.13
N PHE A 368 32.71 5.97 18.55
CA PHE A 368 33.36 5.14 17.54
C PHE A 368 32.83 5.53 16.16
N ILE A 369 33.70 5.86 15.22
CA ILE A 369 33.34 6.33 13.87
C ILE A 369 34.03 5.51 12.78
N ASP A 370 33.27 5.14 11.76
CA ASP A 370 33.67 4.23 10.69
C ASP A 370 33.91 4.98 9.37
N SER A 371 32.86 5.55 8.79
CA SER A 371 32.95 6.20 7.48
C SER A 371 31.98 7.37 7.35
N LEU A 372 32.43 8.40 6.62
CA LEU A 372 31.62 9.57 6.28
C LEU A 372 31.34 9.57 4.77
N LYS A 373 30.07 9.67 4.40
CA LYS A 373 29.59 9.77 3.01
C LYS A 373 28.98 11.15 2.78
N TRP A 374 29.09 11.66 1.55
CA TRP A 374 28.36 12.85 1.13
C TRP A 374 27.88 12.77 -0.32
N SER A 375 26.71 13.35 -0.56
CA SER A 375 26.07 13.42 -1.88
C SER A 375 25.61 14.83 -2.18
N GLY A 376 25.88 15.30 -3.41
CA GLY A 376 25.45 16.62 -3.85
C GLY A 376 23.98 16.61 -4.23
N GLY A 377 23.20 17.55 -3.68
CA GLY A 377 21.86 17.83 -4.15
C GLY A 377 21.91 18.46 -5.54
N SER A 378 21.05 18.02 -6.46
CA SER A 378 20.86 18.67 -7.77
C SER A 378 20.15 20.01 -7.60
N GLY A 379 20.90 21.02 -7.15
CA GLY A 379 20.60 22.44 -7.28
C GLY A 379 21.54 23.04 -8.32
N GLN A 380 20.96 23.64 -9.37
CA GLN A 380 21.68 24.21 -10.50
C GLN A 380 22.75 25.25 -10.10
N SER A 381 23.92 25.07 -10.72
CA SER A 381 24.80 26.09 -11.29
C SER A 381 25.48 27.10 -10.34
N ALA A 382 26.75 26.82 -10.07
CA ALA A 382 27.77 27.85 -9.88
C ALA A 382 27.76 28.85 -11.05
N THR A 383 27.59 30.14 -10.75
CA THR A 383 27.92 31.22 -11.68
C THR A 383 29.45 31.36 -11.80
N PRO A 384 29.99 31.54 -13.01
CA PRO A 384 31.40 31.85 -13.20
C PRO A 384 31.69 33.31 -12.86
N SER A 385 32.91 33.56 -12.38
CA SER A 385 33.42 34.86 -12.01
C SER A 385 33.37 35.86 -13.17
N THR A 386 32.88 37.08 -12.92
CA THR A 386 33.37 38.29 -13.57
C THR A 386 33.48 39.37 -12.50
N GLY A 387 34.67 39.97 -12.40
CA GLY A 387 34.97 40.97 -11.40
C GLY A 387 34.39 42.36 -11.69
N ASN A 388 34.57 43.18 -10.65
CA ASN A 388 34.74 44.63 -10.63
C ASN A 388 33.51 45.56 -10.48
N GLN A 389 33.51 46.20 -9.30
CA GLN A 389 33.23 47.62 -9.00
C GLN A 389 31.84 48.22 -9.25
N GLY A 390 31.16 48.50 -8.14
CA GLY A 390 30.95 49.88 -7.68
C GLY A 390 29.68 50.62 -8.12
N GLY A 391 28.88 51.04 -7.13
CA GLY A 391 28.31 52.39 -7.12
C GLY A 391 26.81 52.56 -7.41
N ASN A 392 26.11 52.97 -6.34
CA ASN A 392 25.24 54.14 -6.26
C ASN A 392 23.75 54.09 -6.66
N GLN A 393 22.93 54.43 -5.66
CA GLN A 393 21.69 55.23 -5.60
C GLN A 393 20.70 55.30 -6.79
N GLY A 394 19.42 55.11 -6.44
CA GLY A 394 18.40 56.13 -6.70
C GLY A 394 17.19 55.73 -7.55
N GLY A 395 15.99 55.86 -6.97
CA GLY A 395 14.90 56.64 -7.58
C GLY A 395 13.90 55.97 -8.55
N ASN A 396 12.67 55.87 -8.04
CA ASN A 396 11.40 56.32 -8.65
C ASN A 396 10.65 55.48 -9.72
N GLN A 397 9.41 55.12 -9.33
CA GLN A 397 8.11 55.10 -10.03
C GLN A 397 7.91 54.50 -11.43
N SER A 398 6.93 53.58 -11.45
CA SER A 398 5.85 53.33 -12.43
C SER A 398 6.19 53.07 -13.89
N GLN A 399 5.76 51.92 -14.42
CA GLN A 399 4.59 51.79 -15.29
C GLN A 399 4.41 50.35 -15.81
N ASP A 400 3.15 50.02 -16.06
CA ASP A 400 2.66 48.82 -16.73
C ASP A 400 3.45 48.47 -18.00
N GLY A 401 3.67 47.17 -18.18
CA GLY A 401 4.25 46.58 -19.37
C GLY A 401 3.84 45.13 -19.50
N ASN A 402 2.67 44.91 -20.10
CA ASN A 402 2.20 43.62 -20.59
C ASN A 402 3.22 43.03 -21.57
N GLN A 403 3.93 41.96 -21.18
CA GLN A 403 4.64 41.09 -22.11
C GLN A 403 4.38 39.62 -21.74
N SER A 404 3.41 39.07 -22.46
CA SER A 404 3.38 37.70 -23.00
C SER A 404 4.77 37.03 -23.00
N SER A 405 4.96 36.08 -22.10
CA SER A 405 5.90 34.99 -22.28
C SER A 405 5.15 33.69 -21.97
N THR A 406 5.20 32.77 -22.94
CA THR A 406 4.62 31.43 -22.93
C THR A 406 5.06 30.67 -21.68
N PRO A 407 4.16 30.08 -20.87
CA PRO A 407 4.59 29.27 -19.74
C PRO A 407 5.11 27.91 -20.22
N ALA A 408 6.33 27.59 -19.80
CA ALA A 408 6.83 26.23 -19.81
C ALA A 408 6.00 25.34 -18.88
N GLN A 409 5.85 24.07 -19.25
CA GLN A 409 5.12 23.01 -18.56
C GLN A 409 5.48 22.92 -17.07
N GLY A 410 4.50 23.11 -16.18
CA GLY A 410 4.68 22.93 -14.74
C GLY A 410 3.35 22.74 -14.01
N ASN A 411 3.28 21.72 -13.15
CA ASN A 411 2.18 21.55 -12.20
C ASN A 411 2.07 22.82 -11.33
N THR A 412 0.90 23.47 -11.35
CA THR A 412 0.68 24.71 -10.60
C THR A 412 0.13 24.39 -9.22
N SER A 413 0.53 25.13 -8.18
CA SER A 413 0.10 24.89 -6.80
C SER A 413 -0.22 26.19 -6.05
N LYS A 414 -1.13 26.11 -5.08
CA LYS A 414 -1.48 27.18 -4.17
C LYS A 414 -1.56 26.64 -2.73
N GLN A 415 -0.86 27.28 -1.80
CA GLN A 415 -0.99 27.00 -0.38
C GLN A 415 -2.35 27.49 0.12
N CYS A 416 -3.03 26.69 0.94
CA CYS A 416 -4.38 26.99 1.40
C CYS A 416 -4.39 28.20 2.36
N GLU A 417 -3.31 28.41 3.14
CA GLU A 417 -3.17 29.55 4.03
C GLU A 417 -3.11 30.90 3.29
N ASP A 418 -2.72 30.90 2.02
CA ASP A 418 -2.63 32.08 1.14
C ASP A 418 -3.93 32.35 0.36
N MET A 419 -4.97 31.55 0.57
CA MET A 419 -6.29 31.74 -0.04
C MET A 419 -7.18 32.68 0.80
N THR A 420 -8.15 33.30 0.14
CA THR A 420 -9.17 34.13 0.80
C THR A 420 -10.09 33.23 1.64
N LYS A 421 -10.06 33.43 2.96
CA LYS A 421 -10.88 32.71 3.93
C LYS A 421 -12.27 33.33 4.03
N SER A 422 -13.33 32.52 4.10
CA SER A 422 -14.71 32.98 4.28
C SER A 422 -15.51 31.94 5.06
N GLY A 423 -16.38 32.41 5.95
CA GLY A 423 -17.09 31.56 6.91
C GLY A 423 -16.78 31.95 8.34
N GLN A 424 -17.70 31.65 9.25
CA GLN A 424 -17.64 32.13 10.63
C GLN A 424 -16.48 31.50 11.43
N TYR A 425 -16.06 30.29 11.08
CA TYR A 425 -15.10 29.52 11.86
C TYR A 425 -13.81 29.20 11.10
N THR A 426 -13.70 29.58 9.82
CA THR A 426 -12.48 29.38 9.01
C THR A 426 -11.25 30.05 9.65
N GLY A 427 -10.17 29.29 9.89
CA GLY A 427 -8.98 29.80 10.58
C GLY A 427 -7.67 29.11 10.19
N SER A 428 -6.53 29.76 10.40
CA SER A 428 -5.21 29.17 10.11
C SER A 428 -4.78 28.16 11.18
N ILE A 429 -4.02 27.13 10.79
CA ILE A 429 -3.42 26.12 11.67
C ILE A 429 -1.91 26.01 11.41
N SER A 430 -1.17 25.50 12.39
CA SER A 430 0.27 25.20 12.29
C SER A 430 0.62 23.74 12.65
N SER A 431 -0.40 22.93 12.91
CA SER A 431 -0.30 21.49 13.17
C SER A 431 -1.57 20.81 12.62
N PRO A 432 -1.48 19.66 11.93
CA PRO A 432 -0.27 18.86 11.66
C PRO A 432 0.66 19.46 10.58
N PHE A 433 0.26 20.56 9.95
CA PHE A 433 1.03 21.35 9.00
C PHE A 433 0.59 22.82 9.09
N ASN A 434 1.30 23.71 8.41
CA ASN A 434 0.82 25.09 8.19
C ASN A 434 -0.28 25.05 7.14
N GLY A 435 -1.47 25.58 7.46
CA GLY A 435 -2.63 25.47 6.57
C GLY A 435 -3.88 26.18 7.09
N VAL A 436 -5.06 25.71 6.68
CA VAL A 436 -6.37 26.25 7.08
C VAL A 436 -7.28 25.16 7.61
N ALA A 437 -8.01 25.43 8.68
CA ALA A 437 -9.10 24.61 9.17
C ALA A 437 -10.46 25.18 8.77
N LEU A 438 -11.35 24.30 8.29
CA LEU A 438 -12.76 24.55 8.01
C LEU A 438 -13.57 23.71 9.03
N TYR A 439 -14.34 24.37 9.89
CA TYR A 439 -14.98 23.72 11.06
C TYR A 439 -16.48 23.53 10.90
N ALA A 440 -17.12 24.24 9.98
CA ALA A 440 -18.58 24.20 9.85
C ALA A 440 -19.07 24.40 8.42
N ASN A 441 -20.36 24.12 8.23
CA ASN A 441 -21.06 24.42 6.99
C ASN A 441 -20.86 25.89 6.55
N ASN A 442 -20.50 26.07 5.28
CA ASN A 442 -20.17 27.33 4.63
C ASN A 442 -18.80 27.94 5.02
N ASP A 443 -17.97 27.25 5.79
CA ASP A 443 -16.54 27.57 5.86
C ASP A 443 -15.84 27.21 4.56
N SER A 444 -15.00 28.11 4.07
CA SER A 444 -14.35 27.97 2.78
C SER A 444 -13.04 28.74 2.65
N VAL A 445 -12.22 28.29 1.71
CA VAL A 445 -11.09 29.05 1.16
C VAL A 445 -11.24 29.18 -0.35
N SER A 446 -10.87 30.33 -0.91
CA SER A 446 -10.99 30.57 -2.35
C SER A 446 -9.91 31.46 -2.93
N PHE A 447 -9.67 31.34 -4.22
CA PHE A 447 -8.84 32.23 -5.01
C PHE A 447 -9.29 32.24 -6.47
N THR A 448 -8.82 33.21 -7.25
CA THR A 448 -9.09 33.29 -8.69
C THR A 448 -7.90 32.74 -9.45
N GLN A 449 -8.14 31.80 -10.36
CA GLN A 449 -7.13 31.21 -11.25
C GLN A 449 -7.53 31.42 -12.70
N TYR A 450 -6.59 31.88 -13.53
CA TYR A 450 -6.77 31.87 -14.98
C TYR A 450 -6.49 30.46 -15.51
N PHE A 451 -7.44 29.88 -16.25
CA PHE A 451 -7.24 28.62 -16.94
C PHE A 451 -7.26 28.80 -18.47
N ALA A 452 -6.19 28.35 -19.13
CA ALA A 452 -6.12 28.36 -20.60
C ALA A 452 -7.03 27.29 -21.23
N TYR A 453 -7.26 26.18 -20.52
CA TYR A 453 -8.05 25.03 -20.98
C TYR A 453 -9.15 24.64 -19.98
N GLY A 454 -10.13 23.87 -20.43
CA GLY A 454 -11.34 23.57 -19.66
C GLY A 454 -11.29 22.30 -18.82
N THR A 455 -10.15 21.61 -18.74
CA THR A 455 -10.05 20.33 -18.02
C THR A 455 -8.70 20.22 -17.32
N HIS A 456 -8.71 19.93 -16.01
CA HIS A 456 -7.50 19.71 -15.22
C HIS A 456 -7.72 18.64 -14.14
N ASP A 457 -6.63 18.01 -13.69
CA ASP A 457 -6.63 17.24 -12.45
C ASP A 457 -6.42 18.19 -11.27
N PHE A 458 -7.13 17.96 -10.15
CA PHE A 458 -6.96 18.74 -8.92
C PHE A 458 -6.59 17.83 -7.76
N THR A 459 -5.43 18.09 -7.16
CA THR A 459 -4.91 17.35 -6.00
C THR A 459 -4.93 18.23 -4.77
N LEU A 460 -5.70 17.87 -3.74
CA LEU A 460 -5.72 18.57 -2.46
C LEU A 460 -4.97 17.75 -1.41
N ARG A 461 -4.02 18.39 -0.73
CA ARG A 461 -3.36 17.88 0.47
C ARG A 461 -4.12 18.38 1.70
N GLY A 462 -4.50 17.48 2.60
CA GLY A 462 -5.25 17.82 3.80
C GLY A 462 -5.38 16.65 4.77
N ALA A 463 -6.16 16.84 5.83
CA ALA A 463 -6.47 15.87 6.86
C ALA A 463 -7.86 16.16 7.48
N SER A 464 -8.40 15.21 8.23
CA SER A 464 -9.46 15.46 9.20
C SER A 464 -8.81 15.77 10.56
N ASN A 465 -9.51 16.41 11.49
CA ASN A 465 -9.01 16.56 12.86
C ASN A 465 -9.05 15.25 13.66
N ASN A 466 -9.80 14.25 13.21
CA ASN A 466 -10.03 12.98 13.89
C ASN A 466 -10.38 11.88 12.88
N ASN A 467 -10.84 10.72 13.37
CA ASN A 467 -11.11 9.55 12.54
C ASN A 467 -12.49 9.57 11.84
N ASN A 468 -13.23 10.68 11.91
CA ASN A 468 -14.46 10.88 11.18
C ASN A 468 -14.15 11.51 9.81
N MET A 469 -14.96 11.16 8.82
CA MET A 469 -14.71 11.50 7.43
C MET A 469 -15.04 12.96 7.13
N ALA A 470 -14.02 13.82 7.15
CA ALA A 470 -14.12 15.19 6.70
C ALA A 470 -14.34 15.27 5.19
N ARG A 471 -15.22 16.19 4.77
CA ARG A 471 -15.64 16.36 3.37
C ARG A 471 -15.42 17.79 2.92
N VAL A 472 -14.67 17.96 1.83
CA VAL A 472 -14.39 19.28 1.26
C VAL A 472 -14.74 19.27 -0.23
N ASP A 473 -15.74 20.05 -0.60
CA ASP A 473 -16.19 20.16 -1.98
C ASP A 473 -15.30 21.12 -2.76
N LEU A 474 -14.92 20.70 -3.97
CA LEU A 474 -14.32 21.56 -4.98
C LEU A 474 -15.43 22.24 -5.78
N LYS A 475 -15.44 23.57 -5.77
CA LYS A 475 -16.25 24.39 -6.67
C LYS A 475 -15.37 25.23 -7.59
N ILE A 476 -15.71 25.26 -8.87
CA ILE A 476 -15.02 26.09 -9.88
C ILE A 476 -16.07 26.90 -10.63
N GLY A 477 -15.93 28.22 -10.66
CA GLY A 477 -16.91 29.12 -11.27
C GLY A 477 -18.27 29.13 -10.55
N GLY A 478 -18.31 28.63 -9.31
CA GLY A 478 -19.55 28.46 -8.53
C GLY A 478 -20.24 27.10 -8.69
N GLU A 479 -19.75 26.24 -9.59
CA GLU A 479 -20.30 24.90 -9.83
C GLU A 479 -19.54 23.82 -9.04
N TYR A 480 -20.25 22.83 -8.51
CA TYR A 480 -19.65 21.65 -7.86
C TYR A 480 -18.92 20.75 -8.86
N LYS A 481 -17.71 20.29 -8.49
CA LYS A 481 -16.82 19.51 -9.35
C LYS A 481 -16.32 18.19 -8.75
N GLY A 482 -16.61 17.95 -7.47
CA GLY A 482 -16.23 16.74 -6.76
C GLY A 482 -15.90 17.03 -5.30
N THR A 483 -15.65 15.99 -4.52
CA THR A 483 -15.41 16.08 -3.09
C THR A 483 -14.11 15.37 -2.72
N PHE A 484 -13.30 16.01 -1.89
CA PHE A 484 -12.15 15.41 -1.22
C PHE A 484 -12.58 14.86 0.14
N TYR A 485 -12.05 13.70 0.51
CA TYR A 485 -12.46 12.94 1.69
C TYR A 485 -11.25 12.65 2.58
N TYR A 486 -11.28 13.06 3.84
CA TYR A 486 -10.19 12.80 4.80
C TYR A 486 -10.73 12.05 5.99
N GLY A 487 -10.24 10.83 6.21
CA GLY A 487 -10.78 9.94 7.24
C GLY A 487 -10.02 9.94 8.55
N ASP A 488 -8.90 10.66 8.65
CA ASP A 488 -8.06 10.68 9.86
C ASP A 488 -7.21 11.97 9.94
N ALA A 489 -6.46 12.09 11.04
CA ALA A 489 -5.51 13.18 11.30
C ALA A 489 -4.20 13.11 10.51
N ASN A 490 -4.03 12.09 9.66
CA ASN A 490 -2.85 11.98 8.82
C ASN A 490 -3.02 12.83 7.58
N THR A 491 -1.97 13.54 7.21
CA THR A 491 -1.99 14.33 5.99
C THR A 491 -1.95 13.42 4.78
N ALA A 492 -2.94 13.55 3.90
CA ALA A 492 -3.10 12.78 2.67
C ALA A 492 -3.32 13.71 1.48
N GLU A 493 -2.98 13.24 0.28
CA GLU A 493 -3.28 13.92 -0.99
C GLU A 493 -4.38 13.15 -1.72
N TYR A 494 -5.44 13.83 -2.13
CA TYR A 494 -6.52 13.27 -2.95
C TYR A 494 -6.63 13.99 -4.27
N THR A 495 -6.71 13.23 -5.37
CA THR A 495 -6.82 13.78 -6.72
C THR A 495 -8.19 13.51 -7.31
N ILE A 496 -8.88 14.57 -7.72
CA ILE A 496 -10.05 14.49 -8.60
C ILE A 496 -9.53 14.68 -10.03
N LYS A 497 -9.70 13.64 -10.85
CA LYS A 497 -9.19 13.64 -12.22
C LYS A 497 -10.19 14.20 -13.22
N ASN A 498 -9.70 14.80 -14.30
CA ASN A 498 -10.47 15.25 -15.46
C ASN A 498 -11.62 16.21 -15.08
N VAL A 499 -11.34 17.18 -14.20
CA VAL A 499 -12.33 18.16 -13.76
C VAL A 499 -12.63 19.15 -14.87
N ASN A 500 -13.84 19.12 -15.41
CA ASN A 500 -14.29 20.06 -16.45
C ASN A 500 -14.80 21.38 -15.86
N HIS A 501 -14.26 22.50 -16.32
CA HIS A 501 -14.63 23.87 -15.90
C HIS A 501 -14.47 24.88 -17.06
N GLY A 502 -14.94 26.12 -16.86
CA GLY A 502 -14.78 27.19 -17.85
C GLY A 502 -13.32 27.64 -18.01
N THR A 503 -12.95 28.14 -19.19
CA THR A 503 -11.67 28.81 -19.42
C THR A 503 -11.69 30.25 -18.90
N GLY A 504 -10.53 30.90 -18.82
CA GLY A 504 -10.37 32.26 -18.29
C GLY A 504 -10.30 32.29 -16.76
N ASN A 505 -10.56 33.46 -16.17
CA ASN A 505 -10.52 33.64 -14.72
C ASN A 505 -11.70 32.89 -14.06
N GLN A 506 -11.40 31.81 -13.35
CA GLN A 506 -12.35 31.05 -12.56
C GLN A 506 -12.08 31.23 -11.07
N LYS A 507 -13.14 31.43 -10.29
CA LYS A 507 -13.04 31.30 -8.83
C LYS A 507 -12.96 29.81 -8.48
N ILE A 508 -11.88 29.40 -7.83
CA ILE A 508 -11.75 28.08 -7.20
C ILE A 508 -12.09 28.24 -5.73
N GLU A 509 -12.94 27.37 -5.23
CA GLU A 509 -13.41 27.38 -3.85
C GLU A 509 -13.40 25.96 -3.29
N LEU A 510 -12.78 25.80 -2.11
CA LEU A 510 -12.83 24.58 -1.30
C LEU A 510 -13.76 24.89 -0.13
N VAL A 511 -14.87 24.16 -0.03
CA VAL A 511 -15.95 24.50 0.90
C VAL A 511 -16.52 23.27 1.60
N VAL A 512 -16.82 23.43 2.89
CA VAL A 512 -17.59 22.45 3.67
C VAL A 512 -19.08 22.73 3.48
N THR A 513 -19.81 21.81 2.85
CA THR A 513 -21.24 21.97 2.52
C THR A 513 -22.18 21.10 3.35
N ALA A 514 -21.64 20.06 4.00
CA ALA A 514 -22.40 19.11 4.81
C ALA A 514 -21.54 18.56 5.97
N ASP A 515 -21.27 19.41 6.95
CA ASP A 515 -20.74 19.07 8.26
C ASP A 515 -21.85 18.61 9.22
N ASP A 516 -21.55 17.56 9.98
CA ASP A 516 -22.40 16.94 10.99
C ASP A 516 -21.96 17.26 12.44
N GLY A 517 -20.91 18.09 12.59
CA GLY A 517 -20.37 18.57 13.85
C GLY A 517 -19.37 17.61 14.52
N ASN A 518 -19.01 16.49 13.88
CA ASN A 518 -18.09 15.51 14.46
C ASN A 518 -16.70 15.49 13.81
N TRP A 519 -16.41 16.37 12.86
CA TRP A 519 -15.12 16.47 12.18
C TRP A 519 -14.83 17.91 11.75
N ASP A 520 -13.53 18.25 11.65
CA ASP A 520 -13.05 19.48 11.02
C ASP A 520 -12.12 19.12 9.87
N ALA A 521 -12.13 19.89 8.79
CA ALA A 521 -11.22 19.68 7.66
C ALA A 521 -9.98 20.58 7.76
N TYR A 522 -8.79 19.99 7.70
CA TYR A 522 -7.50 20.68 7.69
C TYR A 522 -6.90 20.64 6.28
N LEU A 523 -6.59 21.80 5.70
CA LEU A 523 -6.19 21.97 4.31
C LEU A 523 -4.80 22.57 4.23
N ASP A 524 -3.90 21.90 3.51
CA ASP A 524 -2.51 22.29 3.33
C ASP A 524 -2.30 22.98 1.98
N SER A 525 -2.45 22.24 0.88
CA SER A 525 -2.12 22.75 -0.45
C SER A 525 -3.02 22.17 -1.54
N LEU A 526 -3.39 22.99 -2.51
CA LEU A 526 -4.11 22.56 -3.72
C LEU A 526 -3.17 22.65 -4.92
N ARG A 527 -3.10 21.59 -5.72
CA ARG A 527 -2.33 21.52 -6.98
C ARG A 527 -3.24 21.20 -8.16
N TRP A 528 -2.87 21.69 -9.34
CA TRP A 528 -3.55 21.35 -10.58
C TRP A 528 -2.57 21.30 -11.77
N GLY A 529 -2.84 20.41 -12.73
CA GLY A 529 -1.97 20.17 -13.88
C GLY A 529 -2.67 19.50 -15.07
N GLU A 530 -2.01 19.51 -16.23
CA GLU A 530 -2.46 18.92 -17.50
C GLU A 530 -1.77 17.57 -17.78
N GLU A 531 -2.45 16.68 -18.51
CA GLU A 531 -1.90 15.39 -18.97
C GLU A 531 -1.00 15.56 -20.20
N SER A 532 0.17 14.91 -20.22
CA SER A 532 1.04 14.81 -21.40
C SER A 532 0.52 13.75 -22.38
N GLY A 533 -0.17 14.17 -23.44
CA GLY A 533 -0.56 13.28 -24.53
C GLY A 533 -1.10 14.04 -25.74
N GLN A 534 -0.31 14.09 -26.83
CA GLN A 534 -0.77 14.59 -28.13
C GLN A 534 -2.01 13.81 -28.61
N ALA A 535 -3.15 14.50 -28.72
CA ALA A 535 -4.16 14.21 -29.72
C ALA A 535 -4.21 15.41 -30.69
N THR A 536 -3.88 15.15 -31.95
CA THR A 536 -3.88 16.13 -33.03
C THR A 536 -5.28 16.65 -33.33
N GLY A 537 -5.42 17.97 -33.27
CA GLY A 537 -6.24 18.81 -34.16
C GLY A 537 -7.68 18.39 -34.45
N ALA A 538 -8.62 19.02 -33.75
CA ALA A 538 -9.89 19.41 -34.34
C ALA A 538 -10.22 20.83 -33.86
N THR A 539 -10.24 21.76 -34.80
CA THR A 539 -10.71 23.15 -34.65
C THR A 539 -12.18 23.16 -34.21
N GLU A 540 -12.48 23.70 -33.02
CA GLU A 540 -13.83 24.09 -32.66
C GLU A 540 -14.09 25.56 -33.03
N THR A 541 -15.10 25.73 -33.88
CA THR A 541 -15.81 27.00 -34.15
C THR A 541 -16.84 27.19 -33.02
N PRO A 542 -17.13 28.43 -32.57
CA PRO A 542 -17.70 28.67 -31.24
C PRO A 542 -19.14 28.18 -31.07
N ALA A 543 -19.46 27.82 -29.82
CA ALA A 543 -20.74 27.31 -29.36
C ALA A 543 -21.96 28.14 -29.83
N PRO A 544 -23.05 27.49 -30.27
CA PRO A 544 -24.32 28.17 -30.41
C PRO A 544 -25.07 28.18 -29.08
N ALA A 545 -25.65 29.34 -28.81
CA ALA A 545 -26.59 29.63 -27.75
C ALA A 545 -27.76 28.63 -27.69
N GLN A 546 -28.32 28.48 -26.49
CA GLN A 546 -29.55 27.74 -26.24
C GLN A 546 -30.64 28.07 -27.25
N THR A 547 -30.99 27.09 -28.07
CA THR A 547 -32.29 27.00 -28.74
C THR A 547 -32.71 25.55 -28.71
N GLY A 548 -33.89 25.28 -28.15
CA GLY A 548 -34.46 23.94 -28.15
C GLY A 548 -34.62 23.44 -29.58
N ASN A 549 -34.20 22.21 -29.84
CA ASN A 549 -34.61 21.49 -31.04
C ASN A 549 -34.62 19.98 -30.81
N GLN A 550 -35.69 19.39 -31.33
CA GLN A 550 -36.11 18.00 -31.20
C GLN A 550 -35.00 17.04 -31.67
N THR A 551 -34.71 16.03 -30.85
CA THR A 551 -33.83 14.91 -31.18
C THR A 551 -34.31 14.24 -32.47
N GLN A 552 -33.45 14.20 -33.51
CA GLN A 552 -33.64 13.27 -34.61
C GLN A 552 -33.76 11.86 -34.02
N LYS A 553 -34.90 11.21 -34.31
CA LYS A 553 -35.22 9.89 -33.79
C LYS A 553 -34.25 8.90 -34.44
N ASP A 554 -33.32 8.37 -33.67
CA ASP A 554 -32.47 7.25 -34.08
C ASP A 554 -33.40 6.08 -34.46
N THR A 555 -33.43 5.71 -35.75
CA THR A 555 -34.31 4.66 -36.28
C THR A 555 -33.64 3.29 -36.32
N GLY A 556 -32.42 3.15 -35.78
CA GLY A 556 -31.74 1.87 -35.67
C GLY A 556 -32.48 0.89 -34.77
N LYS A 557 -32.32 -0.42 -35.03
CA LYS A 557 -32.78 -1.47 -34.12
C LYS A 557 -31.66 -1.84 -33.17
N TYR A 558 -31.90 -1.73 -31.87
CA TYR A 558 -30.89 -1.94 -30.83
C TYR A 558 -31.29 -3.06 -29.89
N ILE A 559 -30.36 -3.92 -29.53
CA ILE A 559 -30.54 -5.01 -28.55
C ILE A 559 -29.31 -5.05 -27.63
N ALA A 560 -29.53 -5.31 -26.34
CA ALA A 560 -28.46 -5.57 -25.39
C ALA A 560 -28.35 -7.07 -25.08
N LEU A 561 -27.18 -7.65 -25.34
CA LEU A 561 -26.81 -8.93 -24.75
C LEU A 561 -26.30 -8.68 -23.33
N THR A 562 -26.81 -9.45 -22.38
CA THR A 562 -26.39 -9.37 -20.98
C THR A 562 -26.06 -10.75 -20.43
N PHE A 563 -25.08 -10.83 -19.54
CA PHE A 563 -24.56 -12.07 -18.99
C PHE A 563 -24.50 -12.02 -17.47
N ASP A 564 -25.07 -13.03 -16.82
CA ASP A 564 -25.03 -13.19 -15.36
C ASP A 564 -24.04 -14.28 -14.93
N ASP A 565 -23.64 -14.20 -13.66
CA ASP A 565 -22.85 -15.19 -12.91
C ASP A 565 -21.34 -15.24 -13.18
N GLY A 566 -20.83 -14.35 -14.02
CA GLY A 566 -19.40 -14.07 -14.14
C GLY A 566 -18.82 -13.23 -12.99
N PRO A 567 -17.52 -12.87 -13.05
CA PRO A 567 -16.57 -13.31 -14.06
C PRO A 567 -16.09 -14.74 -13.78
N SER A 568 -15.89 -15.55 -14.82
CA SER A 568 -15.36 -16.91 -14.74
C SER A 568 -14.43 -17.21 -15.90
N SER A 569 -13.76 -18.37 -15.91
CA SER A 569 -12.95 -18.75 -17.08
C SER A 569 -13.79 -18.88 -18.37
N THR A 570 -15.09 -19.20 -18.24
CA THR A 570 -16.04 -19.27 -19.35
C THR A 570 -16.32 -17.89 -19.97
N THR A 571 -16.22 -16.80 -19.19
CA THR A 571 -16.37 -15.42 -19.68
C THR A 571 -15.41 -15.12 -20.84
N ASN A 572 -14.20 -15.68 -20.86
CA ASN A 572 -13.27 -15.48 -21.98
C ASN A 572 -13.84 -15.98 -23.32
N GLY A 573 -14.54 -17.12 -23.32
CA GLY A 573 -15.18 -17.62 -24.54
C GLY A 573 -16.33 -16.73 -25.02
N VAL A 574 -17.05 -16.08 -24.10
CA VAL A 574 -18.05 -15.06 -24.43
C VAL A 574 -17.38 -13.85 -25.08
N LEU A 575 -16.29 -13.36 -24.48
CA LEU A 575 -15.51 -12.23 -25.01
C LEU A 575 -14.90 -12.53 -26.39
N ASP A 576 -14.40 -13.74 -26.62
CA ASP A 576 -13.89 -14.17 -27.92
C ASP A 576 -14.98 -14.09 -29.01
N ALA A 577 -16.20 -14.52 -28.69
CA ALA A 577 -17.34 -14.41 -29.59
C ALA A 577 -17.73 -12.94 -29.83
N LEU A 578 -17.81 -12.12 -28.79
CA LEU A 578 -18.14 -10.69 -28.93
C LEU A 578 -17.11 -9.95 -29.79
N GLU A 579 -15.82 -10.15 -29.52
CA GLU A 579 -14.71 -9.53 -30.25
C GLU A 579 -14.73 -9.90 -31.73
N LYS A 580 -14.93 -11.20 -32.05
CA LYS A 580 -15.00 -11.69 -33.43
C LYS A 580 -16.07 -11.00 -34.28
N TYR A 581 -17.19 -10.63 -33.68
CA TYR A 581 -18.33 -10.01 -34.39
C TYR A 581 -18.46 -8.50 -34.12
N GLY A 582 -17.48 -7.89 -33.44
CA GLY A 582 -17.49 -6.47 -33.10
C GLY A 582 -18.69 -6.06 -32.23
N ALA A 583 -19.19 -6.97 -31.39
CA ALA A 583 -20.33 -6.75 -30.52
C ALA A 583 -19.91 -6.33 -29.11
N LYS A 584 -20.78 -5.57 -28.44
CA LYS A 584 -20.65 -5.21 -27.02
C LYS A 584 -21.74 -5.89 -26.20
N ALA A 585 -21.52 -6.01 -24.90
CA ALA A 585 -22.47 -6.58 -23.95
C ALA A 585 -22.36 -5.92 -22.57
N THR A 586 -23.32 -6.21 -21.68
CA THR A 586 -23.25 -5.85 -20.26
C THR A 586 -23.15 -7.11 -19.39
N PHE A 587 -22.19 -7.15 -18.46
CA PHE A 587 -21.95 -8.29 -17.58
C PHE A 587 -22.36 -7.94 -16.15
N PHE A 588 -23.28 -8.72 -15.55
CA PHE A 588 -23.67 -8.61 -14.16
C PHE A 588 -22.81 -9.57 -13.34
N LEU A 589 -21.83 -9.00 -12.64
CA LEU A 589 -20.80 -9.77 -11.95
C LEU A 589 -21.24 -10.14 -10.53
N ILE A 590 -20.97 -11.38 -10.12
CA ILE A 590 -21.02 -11.80 -8.73
C ILE A 590 -19.75 -11.28 -8.03
N GLY A 591 -19.91 -10.52 -6.96
CA GLY A 591 -18.79 -9.90 -6.25
C GLY A 591 -17.75 -10.91 -5.73
N GLN A 592 -18.17 -12.09 -5.26
CA GLN A 592 -17.29 -13.18 -4.83
C GLN A 592 -16.42 -13.77 -5.96
N ASN A 593 -16.86 -13.63 -7.21
CA ASN A 593 -16.10 -14.11 -8.36
C ASN A 593 -15.01 -13.09 -8.79
N ILE A 594 -15.01 -11.86 -8.25
CA ILE A 594 -14.00 -10.84 -8.52
C ILE A 594 -12.75 -11.14 -7.69
N SER A 595 -11.69 -11.55 -8.38
CA SER A 595 -10.41 -11.94 -7.80
C SER A 595 -9.26 -11.58 -8.75
N MET A 596 -8.02 -11.85 -8.36
CA MET A 596 -6.87 -11.66 -9.26
C MET A 596 -6.94 -12.57 -10.50
N ASP A 597 -7.50 -13.77 -10.39
CA ASP A 597 -7.63 -14.70 -11.52
C ASP A 597 -8.63 -14.19 -12.57
N THR A 598 -9.62 -13.41 -12.15
CA THR A 598 -10.66 -12.83 -13.01
C THR A 598 -10.39 -11.37 -13.37
N LEU A 599 -9.38 -10.72 -12.79
CA LEU A 599 -9.02 -9.32 -13.07
C LEU A 599 -8.71 -9.08 -14.55
N SER A 600 -7.92 -9.97 -15.17
CA SER A 600 -7.57 -9.85 -16.59
C SER A 600 -8.81 -9.94 -17.51
N ILE A 601 -9.80 -10.73 -17.11
CA ILE A 601 -11.09 -10.88 -17.81
C ILE A 601 -11.89 -9.57 -17.71
N MET A 602 -11.93 -8.98 -16.52
CA MET A 602 -12.61 -7.69 -16.28
C MET A 602 -11.94 -6.54 -17.03
N GLN A 603 -10.61 -6.48 -17.04
CA GLN A 603 -9.86 -5.50 -17.83
C GLN A 603 -10.14 -5.67 -19.33
N ARG A 604 -10.26 -6.92 -19.81
CA ARG A 604 -10.65 -7.21 -21.19
C ARG A 604 -12.08 -6.76 -21.50
N GLN A 605 -13.04 -7.01 -20.60
CA GLN A 605 -14.43 -6.51 -20.73
C GLN A 605 -14.44 -4.98 -20.94
N VAL A 606 -13.77 -4.23 -20.07
CA VAL A 606 -13.69 -2.77 -20.16
C VAL A 606 -12.99 -2.31 -21.44
N LYS A 607 -11.84 -2.94 -21.80
CA LYS A 607 -11.10 -2.62 -23.03
C LYS A 607 -11.92 -2.81 -24.30
N MET A 608 -12.80 -3.81 -24.32
CA MET A 608 -13.72 -4.08 -25.43
C MET A 608 -14.93 -3.14 -25.47
N GLY A 609 -15.04 -2.21 -24.50
CA GLY A 609 -16.19 -1.32 -24.37
C GLY A 609 -17.46 -2.03 -23.88
N CYS A 610 -17.32 -3.21 -23.25
CA CYS A 610 -18.42 -3.84 -22.53
C CYS A 610 -18.66 -3.11 -21.20
N GLU A 611 -19.89 -3.22 -20.68
CA GLU A 611 -20.30 -2.60 -19.43
C GLU A 611 -20.31 -3.62 -18.29
N LEU A 612 -19.93 -3.19 -17.09
CA LEU A 612 -19.96 -4.02 -15.88
C LEU A 612 -21.07 -3.54 -14.93
N ALA A 613 -21.82 -4.49 -14.39
CA ALA A 613 -22.97 -4.29 -13.53
C ALA A 613 -22.91 -5.27 -12.34
N SER A 614 -23.78 -5.08 -11.35
CA SER A 614 -23.77 -5.90 -10.12
C SER A 614 -24.83 -6.99 -10.13
N HIS A 615 -24.42 -8.22 -9.77
CA HIS A 615 -25.30 -9.36 -9.53
C HIS A 615 -25.30 -9.81 -8.06
N SER A 616 -25.13 -8.87 -7.13
CA SER A 616 -24.88 -9.11 -5.69
C SER A 616 -23.50 -9.72 -5.40
N TYR A 617 -23.11 -9.69 -4.12
CA TYR A 617 -21.78 -10.17 -3.72
C TYR A 617 -21.76 -11.69 -3.60
N THR A 618 -22.77 -12.29 -2.94
CA THR A 618 -22.80 -13.72 -2.60
C THR A 618 -23.74 -14.56 -3.47
N HIS A 619 -24.46 -13.96 -4.41
CA HIS A 619 -25.46 -14.64 -5.26
C HIS A 619 -26.59 -15.34 -4.46
N GLN A 620 -26.88 -14.85 -3.26
CA GLN A 620 -28.00 -15.33 -2.44
C GLN A 620 -29.32 -14.67 -2.86
N ASP A 621 -30.46 -15.32 -2.59
CA ASP A 621 -31.77 -14.68 -2.76
C ASP A 621 -31.91 -13.51 -1.78
N MET A 622 -31.90 -12.30 -2.34
CA MET A 622 -31.94 -11.05 -1.59
C MET A 622 -33.36 -10.61 -1.23
N SER A 623 -34.41 -11.24 -1.77
CA SER A 623 -35.80 -10.80 -1.59
C SER A 623 -36.27 -10.82 -0.14
N ARG A 624 -35.61 -11.61 0.71
CA ARG A 624 -35.91 -11.78 2.15
C ARG A 624 -34.82 -11.20 3.06
N MET A 625 -33.82 -10.53 2.50
CA MET A 625 -32.74 -9.92 3.26
C MET A 625 -33.19 -8.64 3.96
N SER A 626 -32.44 -8.25 5.00
CA SER A 626 -32.64 -6.96 5.65
C SER A 626 -32.26 -5.80 4.71
N ALA A 627 -32.73 -4.59 5.02
CA ALA A 627 -32.35 -3.38 4.27
C ALA A 627 -30.83 -3.15 4.23
N GLN A 628 -30.13 -3.43 5.34
CA GLN A 628 -28.68 -3.29 5.42
C GLN A 628 -27.97 -4.34 4.57
N ASP A 629 -28.42 -5.59 4.60
CA ASP A 629 -27.82 -6.64 3.78
C ASP A 629 -28.03 -6.38 2.29
N CYS A 630 -29.20 -5.85 1.91
CA CYS A 630 -29.45 -5.42 0.53
C CYS A 630 -28.45 -4.35 0.07
N ARG A 631 -28.19 -3.32 0.91
CA ARG A 631 -27.16 -2.30 0.65
C ARG A 631 -25.78 -2.94 0.49
N ASN A 632 -25.39 -3.73 1.48
CA ASN A 632 -24.07 -4.36 1.55
C ASN A 632 -23.78 -5.21 0.31
N GLN A 633 -24.71 -6.09 -0.09
CA GLN A 633 -24.56 -6.94 -1.27
C GLN A 633 -24.31 -6.13 -2.55
N GLN A 634 -24.99 -4.99 -2.70
CA GLN A 634 -24.77 -4.08 -3.83
C GLN A 634 -23.46 -3.32 -3.72
N GLU A 635 -23.22 -2.66 -2.58
CA GLU A 635 -22.07 -1.77 -2.36
C GLU A 635 -20.75 -2.52 -2.38
N TRP A 636 -20.69 -3.73 -1.82
CA TRP A 636 -19.50 -4.59 -1.90
C TRP A 636 -19.18 -4.98 -3.33
N THR A 637 -20.20 -5.33 -4.12
CA THR A 637 -20.01 -5.68 -5.54
C THR A 637 -19.59 -4.46 -6.36
N ALA A 638 -20.25 -3.32 -6.18
CA ALA A 638 -19.90 -2.07 -6.86
C ALA A 638 -18.49 -1.61 -6.51
N SER A 639 -18.09 -1.70 -5.24
CA SER A 639 -16.73 -1.38 -4.79
C SER A 639 -15.70 -2.35 -5.36
N ALA A 640 -16.01 -3.66 -5.40
CA ALA A 640 -15.12 -4.65 -6.00
C ALA A 640 -14.87 -4.36 -7.49
N ILE A 641 -15.92 -3.97 -8.24
CA ILE A 641 -15.81 -3.57 -9.65
C ILE A 641 -14.99 -2.28 -9.79
N LYS A 642 -15.29 -1.25 -8.98
CA LYS A 642 -14.60 0.04 -9.00
C LYS A 642 -13.10 -0.12 -8.68
N ASN A 643 -12.77 -0.94 -7.70
CA ASN A 643 -11.39 -1.19 -7.30
C ASN A 643 -10.63 -2.04 -8.32
N ALA A 644 -11.28 -3.00 -8.97
CA ALA A 644 -10.65 -3.86 -9.97
C ALA A 644 -10.33 -3.09 -11.27
N VAL A 645 -11.26 -2.28 -11.78
CA VAL A 645 -11.15 -1.71 -13.13
C VAL A 645 -11.59 -0.25 -13.27
N GLY A 646 -11.85 0.45 -12.16
CA GLY A 646 -12.16 1.88 -12.16
C GLY A 646 -13.58 2.25 -12.61
N VAL A 647 -14.46 1.27 -12.87
CA VAL A 647 -15.81 1.47 -13.40
C VAL A 647 -16.85 1.61 -12.28
N ASP A 648 -17.74 2.60 -12.42
CA ASP A 648 -18.90 2.76 -11.54
C ASP A 648 -20.10 1.94 -12.02
N VAL A 649 -20.77 1.26 -11.09
CA VAL A 649 -21.94 0.41 -11.38
C VAL A 649 -23.21 1.25 -11.48
N LYS A 650 -23.92 1.13 -12.60
CA LYS A 650 -25.22 1.80 -12.84
C LYS A 650 -26.43 0.88 -12.73
N PHE A 651 -26.22 -0.41 -13.02
CA PHE A 651 -27.27 -1.40 -13.14
C PHE A 651 -27.07 -2.52 -12.11
N PHE A 652 -28.20 -3.03 -11.65
CA PHE A 652 -28.26 -4.17 -10.74
C PHE A 652 -29.28 -5.18 -11.27
N ARG A 653 -28.95 -6.46 -11.17
CA ARG A 653 -29.88 -7.56 -11.39
C ARG A 653 -29.89 -8.44 -10.16
N ALA A 654 -31.07 -8.70 -9.63
CA ALA A 654 -31.22 -9.54 -8.45
C ALA A 654 -30.95 -11.02 -8.80
N PRO A 655 -30.19 -11.76 -7.96
CA PRO A 655 -30.09 -13.21 -8.06
C PRO A 655 -31.46 -13.87 -8.15
N TYR A 656 -31.57 -14.92 -8.96
CA TYR A 656 -32.83 -15.63 -9.23
C TYR A 656 -33.96 -14.74 -9.80
N LEU A 657 -33.64 -13.52 -10.25
CA LEU A 657 -34.60 -12.47 -10.62
C LEU A 657 -35.59 -12.13 -9.49
N SER A 658 -35.22 -12.44 -8.24
CA SER A 658 -36.08 -12.32 -7.07
C SER A 658 -35.90 -10.96 -6.41
N THR A 659 -36.92 -10.10 -6.47
CA THR A 659 -36.87 -8.71 -5.97
C THR A 659 -37.84 -8.46 -4.83
N SER A 660 -37.55 -7.47 -3.98
CA SER A 660 -38.47 -6.96 -2.96
C SER A 660 -38.48 -5.43 -2.89
N ASN A 661 -39.51 -4.83 -2.27
CA ASN A 661 -39.54 -3.38 -2.02
C ASN A 661 -38.35 -2.92 -1.18
N THR A 662 -37.94 -3.74 -0.21
CA THR A 662 -36.75 -3.48 0.61
C THR A 662 -35.51 -3.34 -0.26
N MET A 663 -35.32 -4.18 -1.29
CA MET A 663 -34.20 -4.01 -2.22
C MET A 663 -34.30 -2.69 -3.00
N HIS A 664 -35.46 -2.36 -3.56
CA HIS A 664 -35.66 -1.13 -4.33
C HIS A 664 -35.44 0.16 -3.52
N GLU A 665 -35.72 0.12 -2.22
CA GLU A 665 -35.54 1.26 -1.32
C GLU A 665 -34.08 1.46 -0.88
N ASN A 666 -33.26 0.42 -1.03
CA ASN A 666 -31.94 0.35 -0.41
C ASN A 666 -30.80 0.12 -1.42
N ILE A 667 -31.11 -0.20 -2.67
CA ILE A 667 -30.12 -0.36 -3.74
C ILE A 667 -30.22 0.84 -4.68
N ASN A 668 -29.16 1.66 -4.71
CA ASN A 668 -29.07 2.83 -5.58
C ASN A 668 -28.51 2.47 -6.97
N ALA A 669 -29.20 1.57 -7.68
CA ALA A 669 -28.90 1.17 -9.05
C ALA A 669 -30.20 0.83 -9.80
N THR A 670 -30.18 0.96 -11.13
CA THR A 670 -31.36 0.61 -11.94
C THR A 670 -31.52 -0.91 -12.00
N PHE A 671 -32.72 -1.41 -11.69
CA PHE A 671 -33.04 -2.84 -11.71
C PHE A 671 -33.33 -3.35 -13.11
N ILE A 672 -32.60 -4.39 -13.53
CA ILE A 672 -32.71 -5.03 -14.84
C ILE A 672 -33.11 -6.49 -14.64
N GLN A 673 -34.03 -6.99 -15.47
CA GLN A 673 -34.41 -8.40 -15.53
C GLN A 673 -33.98 -9.05 -16.84
N GLY A 674 -34.29 -8.44 -17.99
CA GLY A 674 -34.10 -9.06 -19.31
C GLY A 674 -35.05 -10.23 -19.62
N SER A 675 -34.95 -10.77 -20.85
CA SER A 675 -35.66 -11.98 -21.30
C SER A 675 -34.78 -13.21 -21.13
N THR A 676 -35.32 -14.24 -20.48
CA THR A 676 -34.63 -15.51 -20.20
C THR A 676 -34.75 -16.50 -21.36
N HIS A 677 -33.76 -17.38 -21.51
CA HIS A 677 -33.68 -18.37 -22.59
C HIS A 677 -33.30 -19.79 -22.13
N ASN A 678 -33.44 -20.07 -20.82
CA ASN A 678 -33.10 -21.34 -20.17
C ASN A 678 -31.66 -21.81 -20.44
N ASP A 679 -30.74 -20.86 -20.64
CA ASP A 679 -29.36 -21.18 -20.99
C ASP A 679 -28.53 -21.60 -19.77
N TRP A 680 -29.02 -21.43 -18.55
CA TRP A 680 -28.41 -22.05 -17.37
C TRP A 680 -28.65 -23.57 -17.31
N GLU A 681 -29.67 -24.08 -18.00
CA GLU A 681 -30.00 -25.51 -18.01
C GLU A 681 -29.10 -26.27 -18.98
N ASN A 682 -28.34 -27.24 -18.46
CA ASN A 682 -27.47 -28.09 -19.29
C ASN A 682 -28.26 -28.94 -20.30
N SER A 683 -29.56 -29.15 -20.08
CA SER A 683 -30.46 -29.85 -21.01
C SER A 683 -30.89 -28.99 -22.20
N THR A 684 -30.80 -27.66 -22.13
CA THR A 684 -31.08 -26.76 -23.24
C THR A 684 -29.91 -26.77 -24.22
N SER A 685 -30.08 -27.41 -25.37
CA SER A 685 -29.05 -27.53 -26.41
C SER A 685 -28.65 -26.17 -27.00
N VAL A 686 -27.46 -26.12 -27.61
CA VAL A 686 -26.95 -24.97 -28.38
C VAL A 686 -28.02 -24.42 -29.35
N GLN A 687 -28.65 -25.27 -30.16
CA GLN A 687 -29.63 -24.83 -31.15
C GLN A 687 -30.92 -24.30 -30.50
N GLN A 688 -31.35 -24.86 -29.37
CA GLN A 688 -32.50 -24.34 -28.64
C GLN A 688 -32.24 -22.93 -28.11
N ARG A 689 -31.02 -22.65 -27.62
CA ARG A 689 -30.60 -21.30 -27.18
C ARG A 689 -30.64 -20.32 -28.33
N VAL A 690 -30.05 -20.69 -29.47
CA VAL A 690 -30.05 -19.88 -30.71
C VAL A 690 -31.47 -19.56 -31.16
N ASN A 691 -32.32 -20.58 -31.28
CA ASN A 691 -33.70 -20.41 -31.74
C ASN A 691 -34.53 -19.56 -30.76
N SER A 692 -34.37 -19.76 -29.45
CA SER A 692 -35.09 -19.00 -28.43
C SER A 692 -34.74 -17.51 -28.47
N VAL A 693 -33.45 -17.18 -28.60
CA VAL A 693 -33.00 -15.79 -28.71
C VAL A 693 -33.47 -15.13 -30.01
N LEU A 694 -33.23 -15.77 -31.17
CA LEU A 694 -33.54 -15.18 -32.47
C LEU A 694 -35.05 -15.05 -32.73
N SER A 695 -35.87 -15.97 -32.20
CA SER A 695 -37.32 -15.90 -32.37
C SER A 695 -37.97 -14.84 -31.48
N GLY A 696 -37.37 -14.53 -30.33
CA GLY A 696 -37.85 -13.50 -29.41
C GLY A 696 -37.36 -12.08 -29.71
N ALA A 697 -36.37 -11.94 -30.60
CA ALA A 697 -35.66 -10.69 -30.90
C ALA A 697 -36.60 -9.56 -31.34
N ARG A 698 -36.55 -8.44 -30.63
CA ARG A 698 -37.24 -7.18 -30.97
C ARG A 698 -36.39 -5.98 -30.59
N ASP A 699 -36.59 -4.87 -31.30
CA ASP A 699 -35.88 -3.62 -30.98
C ASP A 699 -36.13 -3.24 -29.52
N GLY A 700 -35.13 -2.69 -28.82
CA GLY A 700 -35.21 -2.35 -27.39
C GLY A 700 -35.09 -3.54 -26.43
N GLN A 701 -34.84 -4.77 -26.90
CA GLN A 701 -34.80 -5.94 -26.03
C GLN A 701 -33.49 -6.05 -25.23
N ILE A 702 -33.62 -6.50 -23.98
CA ILE A 702 -32.53 -6.89 -23.10
C ILE A 702 -32.56 -8.43 -23.01
N ILE A 703 -31.54 -9.10 -23.53
CA ILE A 703 -31.42 -10.56 -23.54
C ILE A 703 -30.56 -10.99 -22.36
N LEU A 704 -31.07 -11.89 -21.52
CA LEU A 704 -30.35 -12.48 -20.40
C LEU A 704 -29.81 -13.86 -20.80
N LEU A 705 -28.49 -14.01 -20.68
CA LEU A 705 -27.73 -15.26 -20.77
C LEU A 705 -26.81 -15.39 -19.55
N HIS A 706 -26.07 -16.49 -19.42
CA HIS A 706 -25.18 -16.73 -18.28
C HIS A 706 -23.77 -17.12 -18.73
N ASP A 707 -22.76 -16.61 -18.02
CA ASP A 707 -21.33 -16.89 -18.23
C ASP A 707 -20.64 -17.54 -17.01
N PHE A 708 -21.40 -18.20 -16.13
CA PHE A 708 -20.85 -19.01 -15.04
C PHE A 708 -19.89 -20.11 -15.55
N GLN A 709 -19.01 -20.53 -14.64
CA GLN A 709 -18.01 -21.55 -14.88
C GLN A 709 -18.62 -22.84 -15.46
N GLY A 710 -18.27 -23.17 -16.69
CA GLY A 710 -18.68 -24.41 -17.36
C GLY A 710 -19.88 -24.28 -18.30
N ASN A 711 -20.49 -23.10 -18.46
CA ASN A 711 -21.61 -22.89 -19.40
C ASN A 711 -21.15 -22.81 -20.89
N ASN A 712 -20.41 -23.83 -21.33
CA ASN A 712 -19.81 -23.87 -22.67
C ASN A 712 -20.86 -23.92 -23.79
N GLN A 713 -22.09 -24.36 -23.51
CA GLN A 713 -23.17 -24.37 -24.50
C GLN A 713 -23.63 -22.96 -24.89
N THR A 714 -23.64 -22.00 -23.94
CA THR A 714 -23.89 -20.58 -24.28
C THR A 714 -22.76 -20.05 -25.15
N VAL A 715 -21.50 -20.30 -24.80
CA VAL A 715 -20.35 -19.88 -25.61
C VAL A 715 -20.44 -20.40 -27.05
N GLN A 716 -20.82 -21.67 -27.23
CA GLN A 716 -21.00 -22.28 -28.56
C GLN A 716 -22.18 -21.69 -29.36
N ALA A 717 -23.24 -21.22 -28.68
CA ALA A 717 -24.41 -20.60 -29.32
C ALA A 717 -24.15 -19.15 -29.77
N LEU A 718 -23.26 -18.43 -29.09
CA LEU A 718 -23.06 -16.99 -29.29
C LEU A 718 -22.72 -16.57 -30.73
N PRO A 719 -21.82 -17.26 -31.46
CA PRO A 719 -21.55 -16.90 -32.86
C PRO A 719 -22.81 -16.86 -33.73
N GLN A 720 -23.69 -17.86 -33.61
CA GLN A 720 -24.94 -17.92 -34.38
C GLN A 720 -25.98 -16.91 -33.89
N ILE A 721 -26.03 -16.66 -32.59
CA ILE A 721 -26.90 -15.62 -32.01
C ILE A 721 -26.50 -14.24 -32.53
N ILE A 722 -25.23 -13.87 -32.40
CA ILE A 722 -24.73 -12.54 -32.77
C ILE A 722 -24.90 -12.33 -34.28
N GLU A 723 -24.48 -13.30 -35.10
CA GLU A 723 -24.63 -13.24 -36.55
C GLU A 723 -26.10 -13.17 -36.98
N GLY A 724 -26.98 -13.96 -36.35
CA GLY A 724 -28.41 -13.96 -36.62
C GLY A 724 -29.08 -12.64 -36.28
N LEU A 725 -28.75 -12.04 -35.14
CA LEU A 725 -29.25 -10.72 -34.73
C LEU A 725 -28.76 -9.62 -35.69
N GLN A 726 -27.47 -9.61 -36.02
CA GLN A 726 -26.92 -8.65 -36.98
C GLN A 726 -27.56 -8.78 -38.37
N LYS A 727 -27.81 -10.00 -38.84
CA LYS A 727 -28.53 -10.26 -40.10
C LYS A 727 -29.99 -9.77 -40.09
N GLN A 728 -30.63 -9.75 -38.91
CA GLN A 728 -31.97 -9.16 -38.73
C GLN A 728 -31.95 -7.62 -38.61
N GLY A 729 -30.75 -7.01 -38.68
CA GLY A 729 -30.53 -5.56 -38.65
C GLY A 729 -30.39 -4.98 -37.24
N TYR A 730 -30.11 -5.81 -36.22
CA TYR A 730 -29.87 -5.34 -34.86
C TYR A 730 -28.41 -4.92 -34.64
N THR A 731 -28.22 -3.78 -34.00
CA THR A 731 -26.95 -3.36 -33.41
C THR A 731 -26.90 -3.82 -31.96
N LEU A 732 -25.86 -4.56 -31.59
CA LEU A 732 -25.63 -5.04 -30.24
C LEU A 732 -24.90 -3.97 -29.42
N VAL A 733 -25.53 -3.52 -28.34
CA VAL A 733 -25.08 -2.38 -27.52
C VAL A 733 -25.07 -2.74 -26.03
N THR A 734 -24.36 -1.96 -25.22
CA THR A 734 -24.46 -2.03 -23.75
C THR A 734 -25.82 -1.51 -23.26
N LEU A 735 -26.18 -1.75 -22.00
CA LEU A 735 -27.41 -1.22 -21.42
C LEU A 735 -27.45 0.31 -21.41
N SER A 736 -26.35 0.96 -20.99
CA SER A 736 -26.25 2.44 -21.05
C SER A 736 -26.54 2.97 -22.47
N GLU A 737 -25.91 2.36 -23.49
CA GLU A 737 -26.13 2.73 -24.89
C GLU A 737 -27.57 2.44 -25.34
N LEU A 738 -28.17 1.31 -24.94
CA LEU A 738 -29.55 0.95 -25.28
C LEU A 738 -30.55 1.99 -24.75
N PHE A 739 -30.47 2.35 -23.47
CA PHE A 739 -31.34 3.38 -22.87
C PHE A 739 -31.15 4.74 -23.55
N GLN A 740 -29.89 5.13 -23.81
CA GLN A 740 -29.58 6.39 -24.48
C GLN A 740 -30.17 6.43 -25.89
N LYS A 741 -29.97 5.38 -26.69
CA LYS A 741 -30.44 5.27 -28.07
C LYS A 741 -31.95 5.30 -28.18
N LYS A 742 -32.63 4.73 -27.19
CA LYS A 742 -34.09 4.68 -27.12
C LYS A 742 -34.70 5.91 -26.44
N GLY A 743 -33.87 6.82 -25.91
CA GLY A 743 -34.32 8.04 -25.25
C GLY A 743 -35.10 7.77 -23.97
N VAL A 744 -34.82 6.65 -23.30
CA VAL A 744 -35.54 6.21 -22.10
C VAL A 744 -34.67 6.46 -20.89
N ASN A 745 -35.25 7.12 -19.87
CA ASN A 745 -34.58 7.30 -18.59
C ASN A 745 -34.62 5.98 -17.79
N PRO A 746 -33.47 5.33 -17.53
CA PRO A 746 -33.42 4.09 -16.76
C PRO A 746 -33.80 4.25 -15.29
N ASN A 747 -33.60 5.44 -14.72
CA ASN A 747 -33.74 5.73 -13.29
C ASN A 747 -35.22 5.96 -12.90
N GLN A 748 -36.03 4.91 -12.97
CA GLN A 748 -37.42 4.92 -12.54
C GLN A 748 -37.59 4.10 -11.25
N ARG A 749 -38.13 4.75 -10.21
CA ARG A 749 -38.32 4.11 -8.90
C ARG A 749 -39.25 2.90 -9.01
N TYR A 750 -38.88 1.78 -8.37
CA TYR A 750 -39.60 0.49 -8.41
C TYR A 750 -39.78 -0.12 -9.81
N LYS A 751 -39.16 0.42 -10.87
CA LYS A 751 -39.22 -0.17 -12.21
C LYS A 751 -38.15 -1.25 -12.35
N ILE A 752 -38.56 -2.41 -12.86
CA ILE A 752 -37.66 -3.47 -13.30
C ILE A 752 -37.75 -3.54 -14.82
N TRP A 753 -36.62 -3.41 -15.52
CA TRP A 753 -36.58 -3.35 -16.98
C TRP A 753 -36.32 -4.73 -17.59
N SER A 754 -37.26 -5.22 -18.39
CA SER A 754 -37.09 -6.42 -19.23
C SER A 754 -36.81 -6.09 -20.71
N ASN A 755 -37.11 -4.86 -21.11
CA ASN A 755 -36.86 -4.24 -22.41
C ASN A 755 -37.07 -2.73 -22.25
N VAL A 756 -36.62 -1.91 -23.20
CA VAL A 756 -36.66 -0.43 -23.10
C VAL A 756 -37.70 0.22 -24.02
N ASN A 757 -38.73 -0.50 -24.46
CA ASN A 757 -39.83 0.08 -25.22
C ASN A 757 -41.01 0.54 -24.35
#